data_AF-A0A640UQB3-F1
#
_entry.id   AF-A0A640UQB3-F1
#
_cell.length_a   1.000
_cell.length_b   1.000
_cell.length_c   1.000
_cell.angle_alpha   90.00
_cell.angle_beta   90.00
_cell.angle_gamma   90.00
#
_symmetry.space_group_name_H-M   'P 1'
#
loop_
_entity.id
_entity.type
_entity.pdbx_description
1 polymer ?
#
loop_
_entity_poly.entity_id
_entity_poly.type
_entity_poly.pdbx_seq_one_letter_code
_entity_poly.pdbx_strand_id
1 'polypeptide(L)'
;MTVGMLKEWLGSISSNGDLSLPDGLPDELGDLKNAVNIKALTDWFTIGDSLTDVDPDAGNLCLRGAVAPNAPLVSLRFFADDDSDSVADGVEIVGVRIALSLKDHPVMSILSGIGLQDLRLVYKIGMLDGAAVREVYAQAELPTQGGESLLITSVLGFNAWQKSFEFIVEPGSGKEGNLLEEFFGLFDADLPPFLKDVIVERLVLAYDRGAASSGFRVEVDTRLQLGDITADLDVKVALTKRSDGQGYAQEYTARLVLEAPAQGGDEGERIRLGFLGAIGNPSKGVWELSAAMENSGEELTLSHLAAAVGVEVPSDLAPFVPAFHSASCTYRFPTVPSAPGWLVVSVAVGRVGVVVASVPTEGQGPTTAARLVAVRGEVGARMSDLPLVGEAIPPAGDVVVTGVQFLYADSAWPAARVQALNALLRGLPGANEGLLPVPPAEPLVRGLLVWASLTIGGKALAPLVVRPNGTGASPPPPPPRPLSRPDAPASPDASGDAVVLGRERAAAGQERSDSAQQLDQASGPVRISQVSLGYANGWLTVAFDAVMTLGPVQLVLLGLGLAIDGELNVEPRLRGAGVQLDKPPLRISGMVERRTGSEIAPGLKEQFVGLASVETGFFALRAAGSYAKAKDGWSSMFLFGEISGGERGLFGPPPFRVVGISLGFGVNSTVRTPTIAQVSQFPLVHRLDGSGSGETPEQVLAKLAGPGGWITPREGQYWGAGGIEFSSFEFIRSRALLLVEGGESWKVLLIGRTTIDLPRNRSADKQPIARLVIDLAIGYHHDQGLFSMDAVIAPGSYVIDPAAELTGGLSLYIWGKDRTAQGGGKGFVFTLGGYHPRFKRPAYYPNPPRVGWRWQRGPVTIRGQVYAALTDGAFMAGGELSASYDQGHGIQLQAWFTAWLDALVQWKPFYFDLSMGLNIGVAATVKVLFVRVRISLEVGVSLDLWGPPIGGRAKVKIWFITFTINFGNSRDGAPAIEWPEFRVQLPAPLSLTPLWGLLADVDPEETAARSAAGEPVLVSCEGFAVRTEAAVPASRIIYNDEPLPGAEGSPIDIRPMGLREVVSEHHVTLTSDIGASLADWRVAAYRQDMPKAMWGAPLRKPADVLDGDGLLSNCLAGVTFEIPRPELAPSVGRVDAEALKADKRPDAPIPLLGSEEEGAASVVDERSIAAIVAPGTGIAAEATAAARSSVHAALAGLGLAPGTDDPLTRYAELAQTTFTNPPMTTAAER
;
A
#
# COMPACT_ATOMS: atom_id res chain seq x y z
N MET A 1 -51.93 29.53 63.91
CA MET A 1 -52.96 30.58 63.76
C MET A 1 -53.53 30.56 62.34
N THR A 2 -54.85 30.66 62.13
CA THR A 2 -55.42 30.75 60.77
C THR A 2 -55.51 32.19 60.26
N VAL A 3 -55.62 32.37 58.94
CA VAL A 3 -55.79 33.67 58.27
C VAL A 3 -56.95 34.48 58.86
N GLY A 4 -58.09 33.85 59.14
CA GLY A 4 -59.26 34.50 59.74
C GLY A 4 -58.99 35.03 61.15
N MET A 5 -58.31 34.24 61.98
CA MET A 5 -57.89 34.67 63.33
C MET A 5 -56.89 35.83 63.26
N LEU A 6 -55.98 35.82 62.28
CA LEU A 6 -55.00 36.89 62.10
C LEU A 6 -55.66 38.20 61.66
N LYS A 7 -56.66 38.15 60.77
CA LYS A 7 -57.45 39.33 60.37
C LYS A 7 -58.17 39.98 61.55
N GLU A 8 -58.76 39.15 62.42
CA GLU A 8 -59.44 39.62 63.63
C GLU A 8 -58.46 40.28 64.61
N TRP A 9 -57.28 39.68 64.80
CA TRP A 9 -56.22 40.28 65.61
C TRP A 9 -55.70 41.60 65.02
N LEU A 10 -55.40 41.65 63.71
CA LEU A 10 -54.97 42.89 63.04
C LEU A 10 -56.03 43.99 63.18
N GLY A 11 -57.31 43.66 63.08
CA GLY A 11 -58.42 44.61 63.27
C GLY A 11 -58.60 45.11 64.71
N SER A 12 -58.00 44.43 65.70
CA SER A 12 -58.05 44.84 67.12
C SER A 12 -56.97 45.85 67.51
N ILE A 13 -55.96 46.06 66.67
CA ILE A 13 -54.84 46.97 66.93
C ILE A 13 -55.27 48.43 66.64
N SER A 14 -55.06 49.33 67.58
CA SER A 14 -55.34 50.76 67.38
C SER A 14 -54.32 51.41 66.46
N SER A 15 -54.79 52.11 65.42
CA SER A 15 -53.97 52.94 64.54
C SER A 15 -53.17 53.97 65.36
N ASN A 16 -51.87 54.12 65.07
CA ASN A 16 -50.90 54.97 65.78
C ASN A 16 -50.47 54.46 67.18
N GLY A 17 -50.68 53.16 67.48
CA GLY A 17 -50.16 52.52 68.70
C GLY A 17 -48.70 52.05 68.57
N ASP A 18 -48.13 51.61 69.70
CA ASP A 18 -46.81 50.97 69.76
C ASP A 18 -46.98 49.45 69.95
N LEU A 19 -46.25 48.65 69.15
CA LEU A 19 -46.24 47.18 69.22
C LEU A 19 -44.82 46.65 69.42
N SER A 20 -44.56 45.94 70.53
CA SER A 20 -43.26 45.29 70.75
C SER A 20 -43.15 43.99 69.95
N LEU A 21 -41.99 43.69 69.35
CA LEU A 21 -41.75 42.48 68.57
C LEU A 21 -40.62 41.63 69.21
N PRO A 22 -40.78 40.30 69.34
CA PRO A 22 -41.94 39.49 68.95
C PRO A 22 -43.07 39.45 70.00
N ASP A 23 -42.86 39.99 71.21
CA ASP A 23 -43.74 39.75 72.36
C ASP A 23 -45.20 40.21 72.16
N GLY A 24 -45.42 41.28 71.38
CA GLY A 24 -46.73 41.80 71.02
C GLY A 24 -47.47 41.02 69.93
N LEU A 25 -46.84 40.02 69.29
CA LEU A 25 -47.51 39.14 68.33
C LEU A 25 -48.39 38.09 69.06
N PRO A 26 -49.47 37.57 68.42
CA PRO A 26 -50.34 36.55 69.02
C PRO A 26 -49.59 35.29 69.41
N ASP A 27 -49.88 34.75 70.60
CA ASP A 27 -49.29 33.49 71.06
C ASP A 27 -49.72 32.30 70.18
N GLU A 28 -50.88 32.41 69.51
CA GLU A 28 -51.43 31.42 68.58
C GLU A 28 -50.61 31.23 67.29
N LEU A 29 -49.62 32.11 67.03
CA LEU A 29 -48.63 31.92 65.97
C LEU A 29 -47.57 30.86 66.31
N GLY A 30 -47.51 30.38 67.57
CA GLY A 30 -46.66 29.27 67.98
C GLY A 30 -45.17 29.53 67.72
N ASP A 31 -44.47 28.55 67.15
CA ASP A 31 -43.03 28.63 66.87
C ASP A 31 -42.66 29.76 65.90
N LEU A 32 -43.58 30.17 65.01
CA LEU A 32 -43.37 31.29 64.10
C LEU A 32 -43.20 32.60 64.86
N LYS A 33 -43.94 32.84 65.96
CA LYS A 33 -43.78 34.03 66.82
C LYS A 33 -42.34 34.14 67.33
N ASN A 34 -41.79 33.05 67.84
CA ASN A 34 -40.43 32.99 68.37
C ASN A 34 -39.37 33.09 67.26
N ALA A 35 -39.72 32.74 66.03
CA ALA A 35 -38.83 32.87 64.88
C ALA A 35 -38.72 34.32 64.36
N VAL A 36 -39.72 35.17 64.61
CA VAL A 36 -39.72 36.60 64.22
C VAL A 36 -38.70 37.38 65.03
N ASN A 37 -37.51 37.56 64.45
CA ASN A 37 -36.44 38.33 65.06
C ASN A 37 -36.06 39.51 64.17
N ILE A 38 -36.68 40.68 64.39
CA ILE A 38 -36.36 41.90 63.63
C ILE A 38 -34.94 42.40 63.92
N LYS A 39 -34.34 42.05 65.07
CA LYS A 39 -32.94 42.38 65.39
C LYS A 39 -31.94 41.68 64.49
N ALA A 40 -32.34 40.66 63.71
CA ALA A 40 -31.49 40.07 62.69
C ALA A 40 -31.09 41.07 61.59
N LEU A 41 -31.79 42.20 61.48
CA LEU A 41 -31.52 43.26 60.51
C LEU A 41 -30.78 44.47 61.11
N THR A 42 -30.27 44.39 62.36
CA THR A 42 -29.56 45.52 63.01
C THR A 42 -28.31 45.96 62.27
N ASP A 43 -27.72 45.06 61.48
CA ASP A 43 -26.58 45.38 60.63
C ASP A 43 -27.01 46.25 59.43
N TRP A 44 -28.26 46.13 58.97
CA TRP A 44 -28.82 46.83 57.81
C TRP A 44 -29.50 48.16 58.16
N PHE A 45 -30.17 48.24 59.31
CA PHE A 45 -30.89 49.44 59.76
C PHE A 45 -30.77 49.64 61.27
N THR A 46 -30.94 50.87 61.74
CA THR A 46 -31.12 51.15 63.17
C THR A 46 -32.51 50.71 63.60
N ILE A 47 -32.58 49.67 64.44
CA ILE A 47 -33.84 49.00 64.83
C ILE A 47 -34.05 49.15 66.34
N GLY A 48 -35.24 49.61 66.74
CA GLY A 48 -35.72 49.62 68.12
C GLY A 48 -36.45 48.32 68.52
N ASP A 49 -36.83 48.23 69.80
CA ASP A 49 -37.52 47.06 70.38
C ASP A 49 -39.06 47.06 70.14
N SER A 50 -39.58 48.07 69.45
CA SER A 50 -41.01 48.23 69.13
C SER A 50 -41.24 48.92 67.77
N LEU A 51 -42.30 48.51 67.08
CA LEU A 51 -42.91 49.25 65.98
C LEU A 51 -43.76 50.38 66.57
N THR A 52 -43.49 51.59 66.13
CA THR A 52 -44.24 52.81 66.49
C THR A 52 -45.07 53.26 65.30
N ASP A 53 -46.17 53.97 65.53
CA ASP A 53 -47.07 54.45 64.48
C ASP A 53 -47.66 53.30 63.63
N VAL A 54 -48.20 52.29 64.32
CA VAL A 54 -48.68 51.06 63.69
C VAL A 54 -49.98 51.29 62.91
N ASP A 55 -50.01 50.81 61.67
CA ASP A 55 -51.15 50.85 60.74
C ASP A 55 -51.48 49.42 60.24
N PRO A 56 -52.50 48.76 60.81
CA PRO A 56 -52.90 47.41 60.42
C PRO A 56 -53.79 47.41 59.16
N ASP A 57 -53.42 46.61 58.16
CA ASP A 57 -54.23 46.31 56.97
C ASP A 57 -54.61 44.81 56.99
N ALA A 58 -55.74 44.53 57.63
CA ALA A 58 -56.29 43.18 57.72
C ALA A 58 -56.66 42.60 56.33
N GLY A 59 -56.93 43.44 55.32
CA GLY A 59 -57.28 42.99 53.97
C GLY A 59 -56.12 42.29 53.26
N ASN A 60 -54.89 42.79 53.47
CA ASN A 60 -53.67 42.27 52.85
C ASN A 60 -52.79 41.45 53.80
N LEU A 61 -53.32 41.08 54.98
CA LEU A 61 -52.58 40.40 56.06
C LEU A 61 -51.28 41.12 56.41
N CYS A 62 -51.34 42.46 56.42
CA CYS A 62 -50.18 43.32 56.51
C CYS A 62 -50.29 44.22 57.73
N LEU A 63 -49.15 44.47 58.37
CA LEU A 63 -49.00 45.42 59.46
C LEU A 63 -47.86 46.36 59.11
N ARG A 64 -48.12 47.67 59.08
CA ARG A 64 -47.11 48.69 58.79
C ARG A 64 -46.76 49.46 60.05
N GLY A 65 -45.54 49.96 60.13
CA GLY A 65 -45.11 50.86 61.22
C GLY A 65 -43.64 51.27 61.08
N ALA A 66 -43.18 52.15 61.95
CA ALA A 66 -41.79 52.63 61.98
C ALA A 66 -40.99 51.96 63.09
N VAL A 67 -39.78 51.46 62.78
CA VAL A 67 -38.90 50.77 63.75
C VAL A 67 -37.97 51.69 64.53
N ALA A 68 -37.96 53.00 64.22
CA ALA A 68 -37.33 54.07 65.00
C ALA A 68 -37.84 55.44 64.51
N PRO A 69 -37.74 56.52 65.33
CA PRO A 69 -38.00 57.88 64.87
C PRO A 69 -36.95 58.21 63.78
N ASN A 70 -37.39 58.34 62.53
CA ASN A 70 -36.58 58.51 61.30
C ASN A 70 -36.10 57.22 60.59
N ALA A 71 -36.63 56.04 60.90
CA ALA A 71 -36.39 54.82 60.12
C ALA A 71 -37.46 54.62 59.02
N PRO A 72 -37.15 53.87 57.94
CA PRO A 72 -38.13 53.57 56.88
C PRO A 72 -39.33 52.79 57.43
N LEU A 73 -40.49 53.00 56.81
CA LEU A 73 -41.72 52.26 57.13
C LEU A 73 -41.47 50.77 56.86
N VAL A 74 -41.66 49.94 57.88
CA VAL A 74 -41.54 48.49 57.83
C VAL A 74 -42.91 47.90 57.57
N SER A 75 -42.97 46.95 56.65
CA SER A 75 -44.19 46.23 56.29
C SER A 75 -44.02 44.77 56.67
N LEU A 76 -44.76 44.30 57.68
CA LEU A 76 -44.85 42.91 58.08
C LEU A 76 -46.05 42.28 57.38
N ARG A 77 -45.81 41.40 56.42
CA ARG A 77 -46.86 40.68 55.68
C ARG A 77 -46.81 39.20 56.05
N PHE A 78 -47.92 38.67 56.53
CA PHE A 78 -48.05 37.25 56.84
C PHE A 78 -48.54 36.47 55.61
N PHE A 79 -48.06 35.25 55.43
CA PHE A 79 -48.42 34.40 54.30
C PHE A 79 -48.68 32.95 54.74
N ALA A 80 -49.51 32.26 53.96
CA ALA A 80 -50.01 30.91 54.24
C ALA A 80 -49.49 29.85 53.25
N ASP A 81 -48.94 30.30 52.13
CA ASP A 81 -48.22 29.52 51.11
C ASP A 81 -47.32 30.50 50.36
N ASP A 82 -46.28 30.02 49.69
CA ASP A 82 -45.35 30.89 48.96
C ASP A 82 -46.06 31.56 47.77
N ASP A 83 -46.40 32.84 47.93
CA ASP A 83 -46.84 33.78 46.89
C ASP A 83 -48.29 33.70 46.35
N SER A 84 -49.30 33.52 47.22
CA SER A 84 -50.70 33.83 46.84
C SER A 84 -51.25 35.11 47.50
N ASP A 85 -51.72 36.05 46.67
CA ASP A 85 -52.26 37.34 47.12
C ASP A 85 -53.71 37.24 47.66
N SER A 86 -54.38 36.09 47.52
CA SER A 86 -55.72 35.85 48.08
C SER A 86 -55.79 34.50 48.79
N VAL A 87 -55.80 34.52 50.11
CA VAL A 87 -55.81 33.31 50.95
C VAL A 87 -57.16 33.17 51.67
N ALA A 88 -57.73 31.97 51.68
CA ALA A 88 -58.98 31.68 52.39
C ALA A 88 -58.79 31.73 53.93
N ASP A 89 -59.82 32.14 54.66
CA ASP A 89 -59.74 32.41 56.11
C ASP A 89 -59.39 31.17 56.98
N GLY A 90 -59.57 29.96 56.46
CA GLY A 90 -59.28 28.70 57.15
C GLY A 90 -57.84 28.19 57.02
N VAL A 91 -56.96 28.83 56.23
CA VAL A 91 -55.58 28.37 55.99
C VAL A 91 -54.67 28.83 57.13
N GLU A 92 -53.70 28.00 57.50
CA GLU A 92 -52.71 28.32 58.54
C GLU A 92 -51.63 29.28 58.01
N ILE A 93 -51.22 30.23 58.84
CA ILE A 93 -50.10 31.13 58.53
C ILE A 93 -48.78 30.36 58.71
N VAL A 94 -48.03 30.21 57.61
CA VAL A 94 -46.77 29.44 57.57
C VAL A 94 -45.52 30.31 57.60
N GLY A 95 -45.67 31.64 57.44
CA GLY A 95 -44.54 32.54 57.50
C GLY A 95 -44.88 34.02 57.55
N VAL A 96 -43.84 34.83 57.73
CA VAL A 96 -43.90 36.29 57.72
C VAL A 96 -42.78 36.85 56.84
N ARG A 97 -43.09 37.89 56.05
CA ARG A 97 -42.14 38.69 55.28
C ARG A 97 -42.08 40.07 55.90
N ILE A 98 -40.88 40.47 56.30
CA ILE A 98 -40.59 41.82 56.78
C ILE A 98 -39.92 42.58 55.64
N ALA A 99 -40.64 43.51 55.03
CA ALA A 99 -40.13 44.34 53.94
C ALA A 99 -39.79 45.75 54.45
N LEU A 100 -38.59 46.24 54.13
CA LEU A 100 -38.13 47.59 54.44
C LEU A 100 -37.74 48.31 53.15
N SER A 101 -38.12 49.58 53.01
CA SER A 101 -37.67 50.39 51.88
C SER A 101 -36.17 50.65 51.92
N LEU A 102 -35.47 50.39 50.82
CA LEU A 102 -34.03 50.67 50.66
C LEU A 102 -33.77 52.02 49.97
N LYS A 103 -34.83 52.80 49.68
CA LYS A 103 -34.75 54.06 48.92
C LYS A 103 -33.75 55.07 49.51
N ASP A 104 -33.67 55.18 50.83
CA ASP A 104 -32.77 56.09 51.54
C ASP A 104 -31.57 55.37 52.17
N HIS A 105 -31.35 54.09 51.84
CA HIS A 105 -30.25 53.32 52.39
C HIS A 105 -28.90 53.87 51.85
N PRO A 106 -27.88 54.08 52.70
CA PRO A 106 -26.63 54.75 52.32
C PRO A 106 -25.82 54.03 51.24
N VAL A 107 -26.14 52.76 50.94
CA VAL A 107 -25.45 51.95 49.92
C VAL A 107 -26.35 51.57 48.76
N MET A 108 -27.62 51.26 49.02
CA MET A 108 -28.52 50.65 48.03
C MET A 108 -29.41 51.68 47.33
N SER A 109 -29.52 52.90 47.86
CA SER A 109 -30.23 54.01 47.20
C SER A 109 -29.71 54.33 45.79
N ILE A 110 -28.45 54.00 45.49
CA ILE A 110 -27.88 54.14 44.15
C ILE A 110 -28.65 53.35 43.08
N LEU A 111 -29.26 52.22 43.45
CA LEU A 111 -30.09 51.39 42.57
C LEU A 111 -31.38 52.11 42.17
N SER A 112 -31.95 52.92 43.07
CA SER A 112 -33.08 53.78 42.70
C SER A 112 -32.68 54.95 41.78
N GLY A 113 -31.43 55.40 41.88
CA GLY A 113 -30.86 56.45 41.03
C GLY A 113 -30.65 56.05 39.57
N ILE A 114 -30.61 54.74 39.27
CA ILE A 114 -30.53 54.18 37.91
C ILE A 114 -31.89 53.76 37.35
N GLY A 115 -33.00 54.09 38.05
CA GLY A 115 -34.36 53.87 37.55
C GLY A 115 -35.07 52.62 38.05
N LEU A 116 -34.46 51.81 38.93
CA LEU A 116 -35.16 50.71 39.59
C LEU A 116 -36.19 51.25 40.59
N GLN A 117 -37.41 50.71 40.52
CA GLN A 117 -38.55 51.12 41.34
C GLN A 117 -38.75 50.13 42.49
N ASP A 118 -39.47 50.56 43.53
CA ASP A 118 -39.89 49.69 44.64
C ASP A 118 -38.79 48.83 45.29
N LEU A 119 -37.57 49.40 45.38
CA LEU A 119 -36.42 48.74 45.99
C LEU A 119 -36.66 48.47 47.49
N ARG A 120 -36.80 47.19 47.85
CA ARG A 120 -37.10 46.73 49.21
C ARG A 120 -36.12 45.65 49.66
N LEU A 121 -35.72 45.72 50.92
CA LEU A 121 -35.08 44.61 51.62
C LEU A 121 -36.19 43.73 52.18
N VAL A 122 -36.21 42.45 51.83
CA VAL A 122 -37.19 41.49 52.31
C VAL A 122 -36.48 40.46 53.17
N TYR A 123 -36.90 40.38 54.42
CA TYR A 123 -36.53 39.33 55.34
C TYR A 123 -37.71 38.35 55.47
N LYS A 124 -37.59 37.21 54.82
CA LYS A 124 -38.60 36.15 54.77
C LYS A 124 -38.28 35.11 55.82
N ILE A 125 -39.27 34.79 56.65
CA ILE A 125 -39.21 33.75 57.67
C ILE A 125 -40.36 32.79 57.38
N GLY A 126 -40.03 31.59 56.93
CA GLY A 126 -40.99 30.52 56.67
C GLY A 126 -40.75 29.33 57.59
N MET A 127 -41.82 28.65 57.98
CA MET A 127 -41.73 27.38 58.69
C MET A 127 -41.74 26.25 57.67
N LEU A 128 -40.64 25.49 57.59
CA LEU A 128 -40.53 24.28 56.79
C LEU A 128 -40.25 23.11 57.74
N ASP A 129 -41.15 22.12 57.78
CA ASP A 129 -41.02 20.94 58.66
C ASP A 129 -40.73 21.25 60.14
N GLY A 130 -41.34 22.31 60.67
CA GLY A 130 -41.16 22.72 62.08
C GLY A 130 -39.86 23.50 62.36
N ALA A 131 -39.03 23.77 61.35
CA ALA A 131 -37.86 24.62 61.46
C ALA A 131 -38.06 25.97 60.73
N ALA A 132 -37.54 27.05 61.32
CA ALA A 132 -37.60 28.37 60.70
C ALA A 132 -36.49 28.53 59.64
N VAL A 133 -36.87 28.56 58.36
CA VAL A 133 -36.00 28.95 57.24
C VAL A 133 -36.05 30.47 57.12
N ARG A 134 -34.86 31.08 57.07
CA ARG A 134 -34.67 32.52 57.08
C ARG A 134 -33.89 32.93 55.84
N GLU A 135 -34.44 33.84 55.07
CA GLU A 135 -33.83 34.34 53.85
C GLU A 135 -33.91 35.87 53.84
N VAL A 136 -32.81 36.52 53.48
CA VAL A 136 -32.77 37.96 53.25
C VAL A 136 -32.45 38.16 51.78
N TYR A 137 -33.27 38.93 51.09
CA TYR A 137 -33.00 39.32 49.72
C TYR A 137 -33.43 40.76 49.49
N ALA A 138 -32.76 41.45 48.57
CA ALA A 138 -33.27 42.69 48.00
C ALA A 138 -34.15 42.34 46.80
N GLN A 139 -35.28 43.02 46.67
CA GLN A 139 -36.10 42.97 45.47
C GLN A 139 -36.29 44.39 44.93
N ALA A 140 -36.35 44.52 43.62
CA ALA A 140 -36.68 45.76 42.94
C ALA A 140 -37.56 45.47 41.74
N GLU A 141 -38.27 46.47 41.27
CA GLU A 141 -39.02 46.42 40.03
C GLU A 141 -38.27 47.16 38.92
N LEU A 142 -38.07 46.45 37.81
CA LEU A 142 -37.56 47.01 36.56
C LEU A 142 -38.75 47.44 35.69
N PRO A 143 -38.97 48.74 35.46
CA PRO A 143 -40.05 49.18 34.57
C PRO A 143 -39.73 48.77 33.12
N THR A 144 -40.65 48.03 32.48
CA THR A 144 -40.55 47.69 31.05
C THR A 144 -41.42 48.62 30.21
N GLN A 145 -41.11 48.78 28.92
CA GLN A 145 -41.89 49.65 28.03
C GLN A 145 -43.31 49.11 27.76
N GLY A 146 -43.59 47.85 28.12
CA GLY A 146 -44.91 47.20 27.99
C GLY A 146 -45.88 47.45 29.14
N GLY A 147 -45.47 48.16 30.20
CA GLY A 147 -46.32 48.49 31.36
C GLY A 147 -46.37 47.43 32.48
N GLU A 148 -45.77 46.24 32.27
CA GLU A 148 -45.55 45.23 33.32
C GLU A 148 -44.13 45.37 33.87
N SER A 149 -43.96 45.67 35.17
CA SER A 149 -42.63 45.68 35.79
C SER A 149 -42.06 44.27 35.93
N LEU A 150 -40.77 44.09 35.68
CA LEU A 150 -40.04 42.83 35.90
C LEU A 150 -39.45 42.83 37.32
N LEU A 151 -39.83 41.84 38.14
CA LEU A 151 -39.27 41.70 39.48
C LEU A 151 -37.84 41.16 39.38
N ILE A 152 -36.88 41.88 39.95
CA ILE A 152 -35.49 41.45 40.05
C ILE A 152 -35.12 41.23 41.51
N THR A 153 -34.44 40.12 41.81
CA THR A 153 -34.08 39.73 43.18
C THR A 153 -32.58 39.53 43.32
N SER A 154 -32.03 39.93 44.46
CA SER A 154 -30.66 39.66 44.87
C SER A 154 -30.68 38.98 46.22
N VAL A 155 -30.19 37.75 46.31
CA VAL A 155 -30.05 37.04 47.58
C VAL A 155 -28.92 37.70 48.37
N LEU A 156 -29.19 38.02 49.64
CA LEU A 156 -28.29 38.75 50.52
C LEU A 156 -27.89 37.92 51.74
N GLY A 157 -26.69 38.16 52.25
CA GLY A 157 -26.33 37.71 53.58
C GLY A 157 -26.95 38.60 54.67
N PHE A 158 -27.03 38.08 55.90
CA PHE A 158 -27.40 38.89 57.08
C PHE A 158 -26.38 40.02 57.39
N ASN A 159 -25.18 39.97 56.80
CA ASN A 159 -24.14 40.99 56.92
C ASN A 159 -24.35 42.14 55.91
N ALA A 160 -24.69 43.34 56.40
CA ALA A 160 -24.92 44.53 55.58
C ALA A 160 -23.66 45.15 54.95
N TRP A 161 -22.47 44.73 55.38
CA TRP A 161 -21.19 45.26 54.89
C TRP A 161 -20.68 44.55 53.63
N GLN A 162 -21.51 43.72 53.00
CA GLN A 162 -21.19 43.10 51.73
C GLN A 162 -20.86 44.18 50.70
N LYS A 163 -19.76 43.98 49.97
CA LYS A 163 -19.22 44.95 49.01
C LYS A 163 -19.67 44.68 47.58
N SER A 164 -20.45 43.63 47.33
CA SER A 164 -20.90 43.20 46.01
C SER A 164 -22.33 42.68 46.11
N PHE A 165 -23.20 43.11 45.22
CA PHE A 165 -24.60 42.69 45.15
C PHE A 165 -24.92 42.23 43.74
N GLU A 166 -25.47 41.02 43.59
CA GLU A 166 -25.82 40.46 42.28
C GLU A 166 -27.34 40.24 42.20
N PHE A 167 -27.98 40.94 41.26
CA PHE A 167 -29.39 40.82 40.94
C PHE A 167 -29.51 39.91 39.72
N ILE A 168 -30.08 38.72 39.91
CA ILE A 168 -30.24 37.75 38.83
C ILE A 168 -31.64 37.94 38.22
N VAL A 169 -31.69 37.94 36.90
CA VAL A 169 -32.93 37.95 36.13
C VAL A 169 -32.99 36.66 35.32
N GLU A 170 -33.95 35.82 35.68
CA GLU A 170 -34.31 34.64 34.90
C GLU A 170 -35.51 35.02 34.01
N PRO A 171 -35.31 35.22 32.70
CA PRO A 171 -36.41 35.56 31.81
C PRO A 171 -37.44 34.42 31.76
N GLY A 172 -38.71 34.74 31.98
CA GLY A 172 -39.80 33.80 31.68
C GLY A 172 -39.84 33.50 30.18
N SER A 173 -40.06 32.23 29.81
CA SER A 173 -39.97 31.74 28.41
C SER A 173 -40.68 32.66 27.41
N GLY A 174 -39.94 33.22 26.45
CA GLY A 174 -40.48 34.02 25.34
C GLY A 174 -40.50 35.55 25.52
N LYS A 175 -39.88 36.10 26.58
CA LYS A 175 -39.79 37.56 26.84
C LYS A 175 -38.38 38.17 26.59
N GLU A 176 -37.45 37.45 25.97
CA GLU A 176 -36.00 37.69 26.02
C GLU A 176 -35.46 38.90 25.21
N GLY A 177 -36.11 39.30 24.11
CA GLY A 177 -35.52 40.28 23.16
C GLY A 177 -35.49 41.75 23.60
N ASN A 178 -36.48 42.21 24.37
CA ASN A 178 -36.54 43.61 24.85
C ASN A 178 -35.77 43.85 26.16
N LEU A 179 -35.39 42.77 26.85
CA LEU A 179 -34.81 42.84 28.19
C LEU A 179 -33.42 43.49 28.22
N LEU A 180 -32.57 43.21 27.24
CA LEU A 180 -31.23 43.81 27.15
C LEU A 180 -31.29 45.30 26.81
N GLU A 181 -32.14 45.71 25.87
CA GLU A 181 -32.31 47.14 25.53
C GLU A 181 -32.79 47.94 26.76
N GLU A 182 -33.71 47.37 27.54
CA GLU A 182 -34.21 47.97 28.78
C GLU A 182 -33.12 48.03 29.88
N PHE A 183 -32.30 46.98 30.02
CA PHE A 183 -31.20 46.93 30.99
C PHE A 183 -30.10 47.95 30.71
N PHE A 184 -29.66 48.07 29.46
CA PHE A 184 -28.66 49.08 29.08
C PHE A 184 -29.26 50.49 29.13
N GLY A 185 -30.57 50.63 28.90
CA GLY A 185 -31.32 51.86 29.07
C GLY A 185 -31.29 52.45 30.49
N LEU A 186 -31.20 51.63 31.54
CA LEU A 186 -31.03 52.10 32.94
C LEU A 186 -29.78 52.98 33.13
N PHE A 187 -28.78 52.78 32.28
CA PHE A 187 -27.48 53.45 32.37
C PHE A 187 -27.29 54.52 31.29
N ASP A 188 -28.33 54.86 30.53
CA ASP A 188 -28.25 55.74 29.35
C ASP A 188 -27.12 55.28 28.40
N ALA A 189 -27.08 53.97 28.16
CA ALA A 189 -26.04 53.29 27.42
C ALA A 189 -26.64 52.55 26.22
N ASP A 190 -26.03 52.68 25.04
CA ASP A 190 -26.50 51.97 23.84
C ASP A 190 -26.24 50.46 23.96
N LEU A 191 -27.23 49.63 23.60
CA LEU A 191 -27.04 48.18 23.46
C LEU A 191 -26.05 47.91 22.32
N PRO A 192 -24.97 47.14 22.56
CA PRO A 192 -24.03 46.82 21.51
C PRO A 192 -24.70 46.00 20.39
N PRO A 193 -24.42 46.28 19.11
CA PRO A 193 -25.02 45.54 17.99
C PRO A 193 -24.82 44.02 18.04
N PHE A 194 -23.76 43.54 18.69
CA PHE A 194 -23.46 42.10 18.82
C PHE A 194 -24.27 41.39 19.91
N LEU A 195 -24.93 42.12 20.81
CA LEU A 195 -25.88 41.60 21.79
C LEU A 195 -27.34 41.79 21.35
N LYS A 196 -27.56 42.31 20.14
CA LYS A 196 -28.90 42.47 19.59
C LYS A 196 -29.42 41.12 19.09
N ASP A 197 -30.66 40.77 19.42
CA ASP A 197 -31.32 39.53 18.99
C ASP A 197 -30.61 38.22 19.43
N VAL A 198 -29.78 38.26 20.48
CA VAL A 198 -29.15 37.06 21.08
C VAL A 198 -30.12 36.33 22.01
N ILE A 199 -29.96 35.01 22.12
CA ILE A 199 -30.74 34.18 23.05
C ILE A 199 -30.09 34.31 24.43
N VAL A 200 -30.74 35.06 25.32
CA VAL A 200 -30.26 35.28 26.69
C VAL A 200 -30.69 34.10 27.57
N GLU A 201 -29.73 33.27 27.99
CA GLU A 201 -29.99 32.17 28.93
C GLU A 201 -30.05 32.68 30.38
N ARG A 202 -29.20 33.67 30.71
CA ARG A 202 -29.16 34.29 32.03
C ARG A 202 -28.66 35.72 31.96
N LEU A 203 -29.25 36.61 32.76
CA LEU A 203 -28.88 38.01 32.86
C LEU A 203 -28.64 38.38 34.32
N VAL A 204 -27.51 39.03 34.62
CA VAL A 204 -27.14 39.44 35.98
C VAL A 204 -26.76 40.92 35.98
N LEU A 205 -27.31 41.69 36.90
CA LEU A 205 -26.83 43.02 37.26
C LEU A 205 -26.08 42.94 38.58
N ALA A 206 -24.77 43.13 38.54
CA ALA A 206 -23.93 43.23 39.71
C ALA A 206 -23.56 44.68 40.03
N TYR A 207 -23.48 45.02 41.31
CA TYR A 207 -22.96 46.29 41.81
C TYR A 207 -21.81 46.03 42.78
N ASP A 208 -20.61 46.49 42.43
CA ASP A 208 -19.38 46.29 43.21
C ASP A 208 -18.89 47.61 43.83
N ARG A 209 -18.68 47.59 45.15
CA ARG A 209 -18.20 48.71 45.97
C ARG A 209 -16.73 48.50 46.36
N GLY A 210 -15.82 49.01 45.53
CA GLY A 210 -14.38 49.05 45.80
C GLY A 210 -13.93 50.29 46.58
N ALA A 211 -12.71 50.26 47.12
CA ALA A 211 -12.09 51.40 47.82
C ALA A 211 -11.58 52.51 46.87
N ALA A 212 -11.46 52.22 45.56
CA ALA A 212 -10.95 53.13 44.54
C ALA A 212 -11.98 53.51 43.45
N SER A 213 -13.01 52.67 43.22
CA SER A 213 -14.12 52.94 42.30
C SER A 213 -15.34 52.09 42.68
N SER A 214 -16.54 52.64 42.42
CA SER A 214 -17.82 51.93 42.49
C SER A 214 -18.39 51.86 41.08
N GLY A 215 -18.92 50.71 40.68
CA GLY A 215 -19.34 50.47 39.30
C GLY A 215 -20.38 49.36 39.19
N PHE A 216 -21.11 49.37 38.08
CA PHE A 216 -22.06 48.32 37.74
C PHE A 216 -21.41 47.33 36.79
N ARG A 217 -21.81 46.07 36.86
CA ARG A 217 -21.43 45.02 35.90
C ARG A 217 -22.69 44.32 35.43
N VAL A 218 -22.84 44.15 34.12
CA VAL A 218 -23.90 43.33 33.53
C VAL A 218 -23.28 42.05 33.02
N GLU A 219 -23.78 40.89 33.42
CA GLU A 219 -23.36 39.59 32.88
C GLU A 219 -24.50 38.99 32.05
N VAL A 220 -24.18 38.54 30.85
CA VAL A 220 -25.11 37.95 29.87
C VAL A 220 -24.56 36.60 29.45
N ASP A 221 -25.22 35.53 29.84
CA ASP A 221 -24.90 34.18 29.39
C ASP A 221 -25.75 33.89 28.13
N THR A 222 -25.10 33.59 27.00
CA THR A 222 -25.77 33.39 25.69
C THR A 222 -25.12 32.26 24.91
N ARG A 223 -25.82 31.70 23.92
CA ARG A 223 -25.26 30.73 22.96
C ARG A 223 -25.01 31.32 21.58
N LEU A 224 -23.88 30.98 20.99
CA LEU A 224 -23.48 31.33 19.63
C LEU A 224 -23.62 30.13 18.69
N GLN A 225 -24.08 30.38 17.47
CA GLN A 225 -24.08 29.39 16.40
C GLN A 225 -22.81 29.49 15.53
N LEU A 226 -22.10 28.37 15.34
CA LEU A 226 -20.86 28.23 14.58
C LEU A 226 -21.01 27.23 13.42
N GLY A 227 -22.07 27.39 12.62
CA GLY A 227 -22.50 26.41 11.62
C GLY A 227 -23.45 25.39 12.25
N ASP A 228 -23.10 24.11 12.24
CA ASP A 228 -23.83 23.01 12.90
C ASP A 228 -23.43 22.78 14.37
N ILE A 229 -22.55 23.62 14.92
CA ILE A 229 -22.07 23.56 16.32
C ILE A 229 -22.53 24.80 17.09
N THR A 230 -22.80 24.63 18.38
CA THR A 230 -23.09 25.70 19.34
C THR A 230 -21.92 25.92 20.29
N ALA A 231 -21.68 27.17 20.69
CA ALA A 231 -20.71 27.55 21.71
C ALA A 231 -21.37 28.43 22.76
N ASP A 232 -21.00 28.28 24.04
CA ASP A 232 -21.48 29.17 25.09
C ASP A 232 -20.60 30.43 25.13
N LEU A 233 -21.22 31.60 25.30
CA LEU A 233 -20.55 32.90 25.41
C LEU A 233 -21.12 33.64 26.62
N ASP A 234 -20.28 33.82 27.64
CA ASP A 234 -20.61 34.61 28.83
C ASP A 234 -20.01 36.01 28.65
N VAL A 235 -20.84 37.03 28.44
CA VAL A 235 -20.40 38.42 28.23
C VAL A 235 -20.54 39.20 29.53
N LYS A 236 -19.45 39.81 29.99
CA LYS A 236 -19.41 40.70 31.15
C LYS A 236 -19.13 42.12 30.72
N VAL A 237 -20.04 43.03 31.03
CA VAL A 237 -19.96 44.45 30.69
C VAL A 237 -19.73 45.26 31.96
N ALA A 238 -18.55 45.84 32.11
CA ALA A 238 -18.25 46.77 33.17
C ALA A 238 -18.73 48.17 32.78
N LEU A 239 -19.58 48.76 33.62
CA LEU A 239 -20.17 50.08 33.45
C LEU A 239 -19.57 51.05 34.46
N THR A 240 -18.76 51.98 33.96
CA THR A 240 -18.10 53.02 34.77
C THR A 240 -18.69 54.39 34.45
N LYS A 241 -18.98 55.20 35.47
CA LYS A 241 -19.61 56.50 35.27
C LYS A 241 -18.65 57.45 34.52
N ARG A 242 -19.14 58.14 33.49
CA ARG A 242 -18.33 59.09 32.71
C ARG A 242 -17.96 60.32 33.55
N SER A 243 -16.82 60.93 33.21
CA SER A 243 -16.26 62.09 33.94
C SER A 243 -17.08 63.38 33.77
N ASP A 244 -17.96 63.46 32.78
CA ASP A 244 -18.92 64.54 32.54
C ASP A 244 -20.23 64.39 33.36
N GLY A 245 -20.38 63.29 34.08
CA GLY A 245 -21.57 62.97 34.88
C GLY A 245 -22.79 62.52 34.07
N GLN A 246 -22.68 62.37 32.74
CA GLN A 246 -23.75 61.97 31.83
C GLN A 246 -23.45 60.56 31.27
N GLY A 247 -24.20 59.56 31.71
CA GLY A 247 -24.10 58.17 31.23
C GLY A 247 -22.88 57.37 31.73
N TYR A 248 -22.74 56.16 31.18
CA TYR A 248 -21.70 55.19 31.56
C TYR A 248 -20.80 54.82 30.36
N ALA A 249 -19.52 54.58 30.62
CA ALA A 249 -18.57 53.96 29.70
C ALA A 249 -18.66 52.43 29.85
N GLN A 250 -18.59 51.73 28.71
CA GLN A 250 -18.79 50.28 28.64
C GLN A 250 -17.47 49.60 28.26
N GLU A 251 -16.99 48.69 29.10
CA GLU A 251 -15.88 47.77 28.79
C GLU A 251 -16.40 46.35 28.77
N TYR A 252 -16.09 45.60 27.71
CA TYR A 252 -16.63 44.27 27.48
C TYR A 252 -15.54 43.22 27.64
N THR A 253 -15.77 42.28 28.53
CA THR A 253 -15.02 41.03 28.60
C THR A 253 -15.96 39.87 28.29
N ALA A 254 -15.45 38.79 27.74
CA ALA A 254 -16.28 37.62 27.50
C ALA A 254 -15.49 36.32 27.63
N ARG A 255 -16.21 35.28 28.02
CA ARG A 255 -15.73 33.91 28.10
C ARG A 255 -16.44 33.08 27.04
N LEU A 256 -15.70 32.56 26.07
CA LEU A 256 -16.21 31.66 25.04
C LEU A 256 -15.85 30.22 25.43
N VAL A 257 -16.83 29.31 25.47
CA VAL A 257 -16.62 27.90 25.79
C VAL A 257 -16.95 27.04 24.57
N LEU A 258 -15.98 26.24 24.12
CA LEU A 258 -16.14 25.26 23.04
C LEU A 258 -16.11 23.83 23.61
N GLU A 259 -16.99 22.94 23.15
CA GLU A 259 -17.01 21.54 23.57
C GLU A 259 -16.25 20.64 22.57
N ALA A 260 -15.39 19.76 23.09
CA ALA A 260 -14.65 18.75 22.34
C ALA A 260 -14.89 17.34 22.93
N PRO A 261 -14.73 16.25 22.15
CA PRO A 261 -14.80 14.88 22.70
C PRO A 261 -13.62 14.59 23.65
N ALA A 262 -13.86 13.83 24.74
CA ALA A 262 -12.83 13.42 25.69
C ALA A 262 -11.86 12.35 25.14
N GLN A 263 -10.66 12.27 25.72
CA GLN A 263 -9.70 11.22 25.37
C GLN A 263 -10.12 9.86 25.95
N GLY A 264 -10.45 8.93 25.06
CA GLY A 264 -10.58 7.51 25.41
C GLY A 264 -12.00 7.07 25.75
N GLY A 265 -12.70 6.55 24.74
CA GLY A 265 -13.52 5.35 24.86
C GLY A 265 -14.93 5.45 25.46
N ASP A 266 -15.24 6.40 26.34
CA ASP A 266 -16.61 6.50 26.89
C ASP A 266 -17.47 7.47 26.06
N GLU A 267 -18.49 6.90 25.39
CA GLU A 267 -19.51 7.66 24.66
C GLU A 267 -20.27 8.60 25.61
N GLY A 268 -19.83 9.86 25.70
CA GLY A 268 -20.58 10.92 26.37
C GLY A 268 -19.75 11.98 27.09
N GLU A 269 -18.47 11.72 27.37
CA GLU A 269 -17.63 12.68 28.10
C GLU A 269 -17.07 13.75 27.13
N ARG A 270 -17.29 15.02 27.45
CA ARG A 270 -16.87 16.19 26.65
C ARG A 270 -15.94 17.09 27.45
N ILE A 271 -14.84 17.49 26.83
CA ILE A 271 -13.90 18.48 27.35
C ILE A 271 -14.42 19.88 26.98
N ARG A 272 -14.41 20.81 27.94
CA ARG A 272 -14.78 22.21 27.73
C ARG A 272 -13.55 23.09 27.63
N LEU A 273 -13.34 23.69 26.46
CA LEU A 273 -12.25 24.62 26.18
C LEU A 273 -12.75 26.05 26.40
N GLY A 274 -12.44 26.63 27.57
CA GLY A 274 -12.80 28.01 27.91
C GLY A 274 -11.75 29.01 27.41
N PHE A 275 -12.20 30.11 26.82
CA PHE A 275 -11.38 31.22 26.33
C PHE A 275 -11.87 32.53 26.94
N LEU A 276 -11.05 33.19 27.74
CA LEU A 276 -11.38 34.46 28.39
C LEU A 276 -10.68 35.62 27.68
N GLY A 277 -11.42 36.69 27.39
CA GLY A 277 -10.92 37.80 26.59
C GLY A 277 -11.70 39.10 26.71
N ALA A 278 -11.34 40.05 25.86
CA ALA A 278 -12.01 41.34 25.73
C ALA A 278 -12.71 41.45 24.37
N ILE A 279 -13.89 42.08 24.35
CA ILE A 279 -14.59 42.43 23.10
C ILE A 279 -14.28 43.88 22.75
N GLY A 280 -13.73 44.09 21.56
CA GLY A 280 -13.38 45.40 21.03
C GLY A 280 -14.09 45.71 19.70
N ASN A 281 -13.94 46.95 19.24
CA ASN A 281 -14.45 47.42 17.95
C ASN A 281 -13.29 47.94 17.09
N PRO A 282 -12.45 47.04 16.52
CA PRO A 282 -11.21 47.42 15.83
C PRO A 282 -11.43 48.27 14.57
N SER A 283 -12.62 48.22 13.99
CA SER A 283 -13.01 49.07 12.85
C SER A 283 -14.50 49.34 12.90
N LYS A 284 -14.92 50.56 12.55
CA LYS A 284 -16.30 51.04 12.74
C LYS A 284 -17.35 50.02 12.28
N GLY A 285 -18.05 49.42 13.24
CA GLY A 285 -19.15 48.47 12.99
C GLY A 285 -18.75 46.99 12.97
N VAL A 286 -17.48 46.67 13.24
CA VAL A 286 -16.97 45.31 13.37
C VAL A 286 -16.60 45.08 14.83
N TRP A 287 -17.27 44.13 15.48
CA TRP A 287 -16.98 43.74 16.86
C TRP A 287 -16.20 42.42 16.85
N GLU A 288 -15.17 42.33 17.70
CA GLU A 288 -14.29 41.15 17.78
C GLU A 288 -13.98 40.83 19.24
N LEU A 289 -14.18 39.57 19.63
CA LEU A 289 -13.65 38.99 20.86
C LEU A 289 -12.22 38.51 20.59
N SER A 290 -11.27 39.01 21.36
CA SER A 290 -9.90 38.49 21.42
C SER A 290 -9.68 37.84 22.77
N ALA A 291 -9.53 36.53 22.79
CA ALA A 291 -9.50 35.72 24.00
C ALA A 291 -8.32 34.75 24.03
N ALA A 292 -7.84 34.44 25.23
CA ALA A 292 -6.85 33.40 25.47
C ALA A 292 -7.48 32.24 26.22
N MET A 293 -7.01 31.03 25.94
CA MET A 293 -7.47 29.82 26.62
C MET A 293 -7.18 29.92 28.12
N GLU A 294 -8.18 29.59 28.93
CA GLU A 294 -8.02 29.45 30.37
C GLU A 294 -7.17 28.21 30.65
N ASN A 295 -6.22 28.31 31.59
CA ASN A 295 -5.28 27.22 31.87
C ASN A 295 -6.03 25.91 32.19
N SER A 296 -6.03 24.97 31.25
CA SER A 296 -6.76 23.71 31.36
C SER A 296 -6.05 22.70 32.26
N GLY A 297 -4.74 22.84 32.49
CA GLY A 297 -3.90 21.84 33.17
C GLY A 297 -3.69 20.53 32.39
N GLU A 298 -4.54 20.24 31.41
CA GLU A 298 -4.50 19.06 30.54
C GLU A 298 -3.73 19.32 29.24
N GLU A 299 -3.14 18.26 28.70
CA GLU A 299 -2.39 18.26 27.44
C GLU A 299 -3.37 18.15 26.24
N LEU A 300 -3.43 19.17 25.39
CA LEU A 300 -4.34 19.22 24.24
C LEU A 300 -3.64 18.84 22.94
N THR A 301 -4.38 18.19 22.04
CA THR A 301 -3.89 17.79 20.71
C THR A 301 -4.62 18.54 19.60
N LEU A 302 -4.12 18.45 18.37
CA LEU A 302 -4.78 19.01 17.18
C LEU A 302 -6.21 18.49 17.00
N SER A 303 -6.45 17.21 17.32
CA SER A 303 -7.77 16.59 17.18
C SER A 303 -8.80 17.19 18.15
N HIS A 304 -8.42 17.50 19.39
CA HIS A 304 -9.33 18.17 20.33
C HIS A 304 -9.78 19.53 19.79
N LEU A 305 -8.84 20.34 19.30
CA LEU A 305 -9.11 21.70 18.85
C LEU A 305 -9.87 21.74 17.52
N ALA A 306 -9.56 20.83 16.60
CA ALA A 306 -10.30 20.70 15.35
C ALA A 306 -11.73 20.19 15.60
N ALA A 307 -11.91 19.22 16.48
CA ALA A 307 -13.23 18.71 16.86
C ALA A 307 -14.09 19.79 17.54
N ALA A 308 -13.49 20.62 18.41
CA ALA A 308 -14.16 21.77 19.05
C ALA A 308 -14.75 22.78 18.05
N VAL A 309 -14.20 22.83 16.83
CA VAL A 309 -14.62 23.73 15.76
C VAL A 309 -15.39 22.99 14.65
N GLY A 310 -15.54 21.66 14.75
CA GLY A 310 -16.32 20.83 13.82
C GLY A 310 -15.57 20.34 12.59
N VAL A 311 -14.26 20.16 12.70
CA VAL A 311 -13.41 19.61 11.63
C VAL A 311 -12.78 18.30 12.07
N GLU A 312 -12.96 17.25 11.29
CA GLU A 312 -12.16 16.03 11.44
C GLU A 312 -10.77 16.24 10.84
N VAL A 313 -9.74 15.93 11.64
CA VAL A 313 -8.35 16.05 11.23
C VAL A 313 -7.95 14.81 10.42
N PRO A 314 -7.42 14.97 9.19
CA PRO A 314 -6.75 13.89 8.48
C PRO A 314 -5.65 13.24 9.32
N SER A 315 -5.55 11.91 9.31
CA SER A 315 -4.53 11.15 10.05
C SER A 315 -3.10 11.62 9.80
N ASP A 316 -2.84 12.15 8.60
CA ASP A 316 -1.52 12.59 8.15
C ASP A 316 -1.08 13.92 8.77
N LEU A 317 -2.00 14.71 9.33
CA LEU A 317 -1.71 16.04 9.91
C LEU A 317 -1.38 16.00 11.40
N ALA A 318 -1.97 15.05 12.14
CA ALA A 318 -1.82 14.94 13.58
C ALA A 318 -0.37 14.79 14.05
N PRO A 319 0.52 14.02 13.37
CA PRO A 319 1.91 13.87 13.79
C PRO A 319 2.74 15.17 13.76
N PHE A 320 2.32 16.18 13.00
CA PHE A 320 3.06 17.43 12.81
C PHE A 320 2.82 18.48 13.89
N VAL A 321 1.92 18.22 14.85
CA VAL A 321 1.54 19.17 15.89
C VAL A 321 1.86 18.58 17.26
N PRO A 322 2.89 19.10 17.95
CA PRO A 322 3.14 18.78 19.35
C PRO A 322 1.91 19.13 20.19
N ALA A 323 1.73 18.42 21.29
CA ALA A 323 0.67 18.77 22.22
C ALA A 323 0.94 20.13 22.88
N PHE A 324 -0.13 20.80 23.31
CA PHE A 324 -0.07 22.18 23.79
C PHE A 324 -1.02 22.40 24.97
N HIS A 325 -0.77 23.47 25.74
CA HIS A 325 -1.58 23.87 26.90
C HIS A 325 -2.24 25.25 26.75
N SER A 326 -1.96 25.95 25.66
CA SER A 326 -2.47 27.29 25.42
C SER A 326 -2.90 27.45 23.97
N ALA A 327 -3.98 28.21 23.78
CA ALA A 327 -4.47 28.64 22.49
C ALA A 327 -5.02 30.06 22.61
N SER A 328 -5.08 30.77 21.50
CA SER A 328 -5.76 32.07 21.40
C SER A 328 -6.93 31.93 20.44
N CYS A 329 -7.98 32.71 20.67
CA CYS A 329 -9.19 32.71 19.89
C CYS A 329 -9.53 34.15 19.50
N THR A 330 -9.92 34.32 18.25
CA THR A 330 -10.62 35.52 17.79
C THR A 330 -11.97 35.12 17.24
N TYR A 331 -13.03 35.71 17.80
CA TYR A 331 -14.39 35.59 17.29
C TYR A 331 -14.87 36.94 16.77
N ARG A 332 -15.06 37.06 15.45
CA ARG A 332 -15.65 38.24 14.84
C ARG A 332 -17.16 38.08 14.77
N PHE A 333 -17.87 38.96 15.46
CA PHE A 333 -19.33 38.96 15.49
C PHE A 333 -19.89 39.33 14.10
N PRO A 334 -21.03 38.74 13.71
CA PRO A 334 -21.68 39.03 12.44
C PRO A 334 -22.22 40.47 12.41
N THR A 335 -22.28 41.08 11.23
CA THR A 335 -22.95 42.38 11.05
C THR A 335 -24.47 42.28 11.01
N VAL A 336 -25.00 41.07 10.76
CA VAL A 336 -26.42 40.74 10.83
C VAL A 336 -26.62 39.77 11.99
N PRO A 337 -27.47 40.07 12.99
CA PRO A 337 -27.62 39.25 14.20
C PRO A 337 -27.93 37.77 13.96
N SER A 338 -28.62 37.44 12.87
CA SER A 338 -29.02 36.08 12.51
C SER A 338 -27.97 35.28 11.71
N ALA A 339 -26.77 35.82 11.48
CA ALA A 339 -25.71 35.17 10.70
C ALA A 339 -24.61 34.58 11.60
N PRO A 340 -23.94 33.49 11.21
CA PRO A 340 -22.81 32.97 11.99
C PRO A 340 -21.61 33.93 11.93
N GLY A 341 -20.93 34.13 13.07
CA GLY A 341 -19.66 34.86 13.14
C GLY A 341 -18.46 34.07 12.62
N TRP A 342 -17.30 34.71 12.53
CA TRP A 342 -16.05 34.04 12.17
C TRP A 342 -15.30 33.64 13.43
N LEU A 343 -15.09 32.35 13.62
CA LEU A 343 -14.24 31.82 14.69
C LEU A 343 -12.88 31.43 14.11
N VAL A 344 -11.81 31.98 14.68
CA VAL A 344 -10.44 31.59 14.35
C VAL A 344 -9.70 31.29 15.65
N VAL A 345 -9.25 30.06 15.81
CA VAL A 345 -8.42 29.62 16.93
C VAL A 345 -7.00 29.41 16.43
N SER A 346 -6.02 29.97 17.13
CA SER A 346 -4.60 29.84 16.81
C SER A 346 -3.81 29.28 17.98
N VAL A 347 -2.86 28.40 17.67
CA VAL A 347 -1.89 27.87 18.63
C VAL A 347 -0.50 28.15 18.11
N ALA A 348 0.41 28.55 18.98
CA ALA A 348 1.84 28.59 18.70
C ALA A 348 2.56 27.77 19.77
N VAL A 349 3.13 26.63 19.36
CA VAL A 349 3.84 25.69 20.25
C VAL A 349 5.20 25.34 19.65
N GLY A 350 6.27 25.76 20.32
CA GLY A 350 7.64 25.57 19.84
C GLY A 350 7.85 26.19 18.45
N ARG A 351 8.09 25.34 17.44
CA ARG A 351 8.28 25.73 16.02
C ARG A 351 7.01 25.56 15.18
N VAL A 352 5.87 25.28 15.80
CA VAL A 352 4.64 24.94 15.10
C VAL A 352 3.56 25.97 15.39
N GLY A 353 3.00 26.55 14.33
CA GLY A 353 1.78 27.33 14.38
C GLY A 353 0.60 26.53 13.83
N VAL A 354 -0.54 26.58 14.52
CA VAL A 354 -1.80 25.96 14.08
C VAL A 354 -2.85 27.04 13.98
N VAL A 355 -3.68 26.95 12.95
CA VAL A 355 -4.88 27.75 12.77
C VAL A 355 -6.04 26.81 12.48
N VAL A 356 -7.11 26.94 13.25
CA VAL A 356 -8.39 26.31 12.97
C VAL A 356 -9.43 27.40 12.81
N ALA A 357 -10.12 27.41 11.68
CA ALA A 357 -11.11 28.43 11.38
C ALA A 357 -12.45 27.79 11.04
N SER A 358 -13.52 28.38 11.55
CA SER A 358 -14.91 28.14 11.12
C SER A 358 -15.52 29.47 10.72
N VAL A 359 -15.96 29.56 9.46
CA VAL A 359 -16.50 30.78 8.89
C VAL A 359 -17.82 30.50 8.16
N PRO A 360 -18.76 31.44 8.13
CA PRO A 360 -20.04 31.26 7.44
C PRO A 360 -19.86 31.06 5.93
N THR A 361 -20.73 30.25 5.32
CA THR A 361 -20.85 30.12 3.86
C THR A 361 -21.98 31.00 3.32
N GLU A 362 -21.77 31.65 2.18
CA GLU A 362 -22.83 32.43 1.52
C GLU A 362 -23.75 31.50 0.70
N GLY A 363 -25.06 31.61 0.89
CA GLY A 363 -26.07 31.01 0.01
C GLY A 363 -26.62 29.62 0.40
N GLN A 364 -26.18 29.07 1.53
CA GLN A 364 -26.79 27.92 2.20
C GLN A 364 -27.14 28.37 3.63
N GLY A 365 -28.20 27.82 4.26
CA GLY A 365 -28.85 28.40 5.44
C GLY A 365 -27.95 28.68 6.68
N PRO A 366 -28.53 29.14 7.81
CA PRO A 366 -27.77 29.56 9.01
C PRO A 366 -26.90 28.46 9.65
N THR A 367 -26.95 27.22 9.16
CA THR A 367 -26.24 26.05 9.70
C THR A 367 -24.99 25.62 8.91
N THR A 368 -24.66 26.26 7.77
CA THR A 368 -23.52 25.83 6.94
C THR A 368 -22.28 26.72 7.13
N ALA A 369 -21.21 26.13 7.68
CA ALA A 369 -19.90 26.75 7.82
C ALA A 369 -18.86 26.08 6.90
N ALA A 370 -17.89 26.87 6.44
CA ALA A 370 -16.68 26.39 5.80
C ALA A 370 -15.58 26.38 6.85
N ARG A 371 -14.85 25.28 6.94
CA ARG A 371 -13.84 25.10 7.97
C ARG A 371 -12.52 24.67 7.35
N LEU A 372 -11.46 25.06 8.03
CA LEU A 372 -10.13 24.59 7.69
C LEU A 372 -9.27 24.41 8.92
N VAL A 373 -8.31 23.51 8.78
CA VAL A 373 -7.20 23.31 9.71
C VAL A 373 -5.94 23.56 8.91
N ALA A 374 -5.11 24.49 9.37
CA ALA A 374 -3.81 24.77 8.80
C ALA A 374 -2.72 24.64 9.86
N VAL A 375 -1.60 24.06 9.48
CA VAL A 375 -0.43 23.84 10.31
C VAL A 375 0.77 24.41 9.57
N ARG A 376 1.64 25.13 10.28
CA ARG A 376 2.94 25.56 9.78
C ARG A 376 4.02 25.10 10.74
N GLY A 377 4.98 24.36 10.22
CA GLY A 377 6.25 24.12 10.88
C GLY A 377 7.29 25.12 10.38
N GLU A 378 7.93 25.85 11.29
CA GLU A 378 9.16 26.58 10.98
C GLU A 378 10.29 25.57 10.76
N VAL A 379 10.88 25.67 9.57
CA VAL A 379 12.00 24.83 9.16
C VAL A 379 13.15 25.76 8.83
N GLY A 380 14.37 25.42 9.25
CA GLY A 380 15.58 26.20 9.01
C GLY A 380 16.53 25.52 8.03
N ALA A 381 15.99 24.73 7.09
CA ALA A 381 16.77 23.82 6.26
C ALA A 381 17.43 24.58 5.12
N ARG A 382 18.76 24.56 5.04
CA ARG A 382 19.52 25.31 4.07
C ARG A 382 20.06 24.42 2.98
N MET A 383 20.18 24.97 1.79
CA MET A 383 20.86 24.28 0.71
C MET A 383 22.36 24.08 1.04
N SER A 384 22.97 25.01 1.80
CA SER A 384 24.32 24.85 2.33
C SER A 384 24.51 23.64 3.24
N ASP A 385 23.43 23.05 3.77
CA ASP A 385 23.48 21.87 4.64
C ASP A 385 23.50 20.55 3.83
N LEU A 386 23.38 20.64 2.50
CA LEU A 386 23.38 19.47 1.62
C LEU A 386 24.79 18.88 1.46
N PRO A 387 24.90 17.53 1.43
CA PRO A 387 26.16 16.85 1.24
C PRO A 387 26.76 17.17 -0.13
N LEU A 388 28.09 17.18 -0.22
CA LEU A 388 28.90 17.43 -1.43
C LEU A 388 28.84 18.85 -2.02
N VAL A 389 27.74 19.59 -1.84
CA VAL A 389 27.55 20.92 -2.46
C VAL A 389 27.62 22.07 -1.46
N GLY A 390 27.43 21.81 -0.16
CA GLY A 390 27.26 22.84 0.86
C GLY A 390 28.36 23.91 0.89
N GLU A 391 29.63 23.49 0.84
CA GLU A 391 30.79 24.40 0.87
C GLU A 391 30.91 25.30 -0.37
N ALA A 392 30.31 24.90 -1.49
CA ALA A 392 30.34 25.68 -2.74
C ALA A 392 29.23 26.74 -2.80
N ILE A 393 28.26 26.72 -1.88
CA ILE A 393 27.10 27.61 -1.89
C ILE A 393 27.42 28.88 -1.08
N PRO A 394 27.53 30.06 -1.71
CA PRO A 394 27.74 31.30 -0.97
C PRO A 394 26.47 31.72 -0.24
N PRO A 395 26.56 32.44 0.91
CA PRO A 395 25.39 32.88 1.67
C PRO A 395 24.37 33.70 0.86
N ALA A 396 24.81 34.44 -0.16
CA ALA A 396 23.94 35.23 -1.03
C ALA A 396 23.10 34.39 -2.01
N GLY A 397 23.52 33.15 -2.30
CA GLY A 397 22.84 32.21 -3.21
C GLY A 397 22.25 30.99 -2.50
N ASP A 398 22.29 30.96 -1.17
CA ASP A 398 21.77 29.86 -0.36
C ASP A 398 20.23 29.89 -0.35
N VAL A 399 19.64 28.76 -0.74
CA VAL A 399 18.19 28.57 -0.73
C VAL A 399 17.81 27.99 0.62
N VAL A 400 17.02 28.73 1.39
CA VAL A 400 16.56 28.31 2.71
C VAL A 400 15.09 27.99 2.65
N VAL A 401 14.72 26.76 2.99
CA VAL A 401 13.34 26.38 3.29
C VAL A 401 13.02 26.94 4.67
N THR A 402 12.23 28.00 4.73
CA THR A 402 11.90 28.72 5.97
C THR A 402 10.70 28.16 6.71
N GLY A 403 9.90 27.34 6.04
CA GLY A 403 8.74 26.72 6.65
C GLY A 403 7.98 25.83 5.70
N VAL A 404 7.32 24.83 6.28
CA VAL A 404 6.45 23.88 5.60
C VAL A 404 5.06 24.07 6.15
N GLN A 405 4.07 24.09 5.28
CA GLN A 405 2.69 24.30 5.67
C GLN A 405 1.79 23.22 5.10
N PHE A 406 0.83 22.81 5.91
CA PHE A 406 -0.23 21.89 5.55
C PHE A 406 -1.57 22.56 5.82
N LEU A 407 -2.54 22.35 4.94
CA LEU A 407 -3.88 22.86 5.10
C LEU A 407 -4.88 21.82 4.62
N TYR A 408 -5.89 21.55 5.44
CA TYR A 408 -7.06 20.78 5.07
C TYR A 408 -8.28 21.70 5.06
N ALA A 409 -8.96 21.80 3.93
CA ALA A 409 -10.24 22.50 3.80
C ALA A 409 -11.38 21.48 3.65
N ASP A 410 -12.43 21.62 4.46
CA ASP A 410 -13.61 20.75 4.43
C ASP A 410 -14.51 20.97 3.19
N SER A 411 -14.37 22.13 2.56
CA SER A 411 -15.18 22.66 1.48
C SER A 411 -14.34 23.60 0.60
N ALA A 412 -14.92 24.12 -0.49
CA ALA A 412 -14.22 25.08 -1.35
C ALA A 412 -14.23 26.49 -0.73
N TRP A 413 -13.10 27.19 -0.78
CA TRP A 413 -12.95 28.56 -0.28
C TRP A 413 -12.65 29.53 -1.43
N PRO A 414 -13.50 30.55 -1.66
CA PRO A 414 -13.20 31.63 -2.61
C PRO A 414 -11.98 32.46 -2.19
N ALA A 415 -11.21 32.98 -3.16
CA ALA A 415 -10.00 33.77 -2.90
C ALA A 415 -10.24 34.97 -1.95
N ALA A 416 -11.38 35.68 -2.09
CA ALA A 416 -11.74 36.80 -1.21
C ALA A 416 -11.87 36.39 0.26
N ARG A 417 -12.38 35.18 0.53
CA ARG A 417 -12.53 34.62 1.88
C ARG A 417 -11.17 34.25 2.47
N VAL A 418 -10.29 33.65 1.66
CA VAL A 418 -8.91 33.34 2.07
C VAL A 418 -8.14 34.62 2.39
N GLN A 419 -8.31 35.68 1.61
CA GLN A 419 -7.71 36.99 1.89
C GLN A 419 -8.22 37.61 3.19
N ALA A 420 -9.53 37.50 3.48
CA ALA A 420 -10.12 37.97 4.73
C ALA A 420 -9.60 37.17 5.95
N LEU A 421 -9.42 35.85 5.83
CA LEU A 421 -8.77 35.04 6.84
C LEU A 421 -7.31 35.48 7.04
N ASN A 422 -6.54 35.65 5.97
CA ASN A 422 -5.15 36.13 6.04
C ASN A 422 -5.03 37.54 6.67
N ALA A 423 -6.08 38.35 6.63
CA ALA A 423 -6.12 39.64 7.33
C ALA A 423 -6.35 39.47 8.84
N LEU A 424 -7.25 38.56 9.25
CA LEU A 424 -7.48 38.20 10.65
C LEU A 424 -6.24 37.59 11.30
N LEU A 425 -5.57 36.68 10.58
CA LEU A 425 -4.38 35.99 11.09
C LEU A 425 -3.23 36.93 11.46
N ARG A 426 -3.14 38.10 10.83
CA ARG A 426 -2.10 39.10 11.15
C ARG A 426 -2.23 39.72 12.53
N GLY A 427 -3.42 39.67 13.13
CA GLY A 427 -3.68 40.21 14.48
C GLY A 427 -3.49 39.20 15.61
N LEU A 428 -3.24 37.93 15.30
CA LEU A 428 -3.19 36.85 16.29
C LEU A 428 -1.80 36.65 16.90
N PRO A 429 -1.72 36.15 18.15
CA PRO A 429 -0.45 35.73 18.76
C PRO A 429 0.28 34.71 17.87
N GLY A 430 1.59 34.89 17.69
CA GLY A 430 2.42 34.09 16.77
C GLY A 430 2.46 34.58 15.32
N ALA A 431 1.62 35.57 14.93
CA ALA A 431 1.65 36.14 13.57
C ALA A 431 2.91 36.97 13.31
N ASN A 432 3.30 37.82 14.27
CA ASN A 432 4.48 38.69 14.17
C ASN A 432 5.80 37.92 14.22
N GLU A 433 5.80 36.76 14.87
CA GLU A 433 6.90 35.80 14.90
C GLU A 433 6.96 34.98 13.60
N GLY A 434 5.94 35.10 12.74
CA GLY A 434 5.82 34.31 11.54
C GLY A 434 5.74 32.82 11.87
N LEU A 435 5.02 32.41 12.91
CA LEU A 435 4.77 31.00 13.22
C LEU A 435 3.44 30.53 12.63
N LEU A 436 2.46 31.42 12.48
CA LEU A 436 1.15 31.05 11.94
C LEU A 436 1.20 30.69 10.44
N PRO A 437 0.43 29.67 10.00
CA PRO A 437 0.24 29.36 8.59
C PRO A 437 -0.49 30.51 7.90
N VAL A 438 0.00 30.92 6.73
CA VAL A 438 -0.68 31.89 5.86
C VAL A 438 -1.07 31.18 4.56
N PRO A 439 -2.34 30.79 4.39
CA PRO A 439 -2.84 30.19 3.16
C PRO A 439 -2.49 31.02 1.90
N PRO A 440 -2.21 30.39 0.75
CA PRO A 440 -2.01 31.10 -0.52
C PRO A 440 -3.22 31.97 -0.85
N ALA A 441 -3.02 33.16 -1.42
CA ALA A 441 -4.10 34.11 -1.76
C ALA A 441 -4.90 33.70 -3.03
N GLU A 442 -5.24 32.41 -3.14
CA GLU A 442 -5.90 31.76 -4.27
C GLU A 442 -7.12 30.97 -3.77
N PRO A 443 -8.05 30.56 -4.66
CA PRO A 443 -9.16 29.69 -4.28
C PRO A 443 -8.67 28.33 -3.75
N LEU A 444 -9.20 27.88 -2.62
CA LEU A 444 -8.94 26.53 -2.09
C LEU A 444 -10.05 25.58 -2.51
N VAL A 445 -9.67 24.35 -2.83
CA VAL A 445 -10.59 23.24 -3.05
C VAL A 445 -10.66 22.37 -1.80
N ARG A 446 -11.72 21.58 -1.66
CA ARG A 446 -11.82 20.59 -0.59
C ARG A 446 -10.65 19.60 -0.67
N GLY A 447 -10.00 19.31 0.45
CA GLY A 447 -8.90 18.35 0.55
C GLY A 447 -7.62 18.93 1.16
N LEU A 448 -6.53 18.15 1.08
CA LEU A 448 -5.22 18.52 1.61
C LEU A 448 -4.43 19.39 0.60
N LEU A 449 -3.76 20.41 1.11
CA LEU A 449 -2.83 21.28 0.41
C LEU A 449 -1.54 21.33 1.22
N VAL A 450 -0.40 21.13 0.55
CA VAL A 450 0.93 21.20 1.18
C VAL A 450 1.76 22.22 0.42
N TRP A 451 2.44 23.12 1.11
CA TRP A 451 3.37 24.05 0.47
C TRP A 451 4.60 24.31 1.32
N ALA A 452 5.64 24.84 0.67
CA ALA A 452 6.89 25.21 1.33
C ALA A 452 7.30 26.63 0.95
N SER A 453 7.68 27.41 1.96
CA SER A 453 8.24 28.75 1.81
C SER A 453 9.76 28.69 1.64
N LEU A 454 10.24 29.38 0.62
CA LEU A 454 11.66 29.41 0.24
C LEU A 454 12.17 30.85 0.25
N THR A 455 13.40 31.05 0.67
CA THR A 455 14.12 32.32 0.50
C THR A 455 15.46 32.09 -0.18
N ILE A 456 15.93 33.08 -0.94
CA ILE A 456 17.28 33.10 -1.51
C ILE A 456 17.93 34.46 -1.23
N GLY A 457 19.10 34.46 -0.58
CA GLY A 457 19.77 35.70 -0.16
C GLY A 457 18.88 36.64 0.67
N GLY A 458 17.99 36.06 1.50
CA GLY A 458 17.02 36.80 2.32
C GLY A 458 15.77 37.32 1.60
N LYS A 459 15.62 37.07 0.29
CA LYS A 459 14.41 37.42 -0.48
C LYS A 459 13.47 36.21 -0.60
N ALA A 460 12.18 36.40 -0.33
CA ALA A 460 11.16 35.37 -0.50
C ALA A 460 10.98 34.99 -1.98
N LEU A 461 10.94 33.68 -2.25
CA LEU A 461 10.55 33.09 -3.53
C LEU A 461 9.06 32.74 -3.52
N ALA A 462 8.51 32.45 -4.70
CA ALA A 462 7.18 31.86 -4.79
C ALA A 462 7.16 30.52 -4.02
N PRO A 463 6.08 30.21 -3.27
CA PRO A 463 5.99 28.94 -2.56
C PRO A 463 5.85 27.78 -3.55
N LEU A 464 6.45 26.63 -3.22
CA LEU A 464 6.19 25.39 -3.94
C LEU A 464 4.92 24.76 -3.39
N VAL A 465 3.99 24.33 -4.23
CA VAL A 465 2.66 23.85 -3.82
C VAL A 465 2.40 22.43 -4.36
N VAL A 466 1.94 21.54 -3.49
CA VAL A 466 1.56 20.16 -3.81
C VAL A 466 0.13 19.90 -3.34
N ARG A 467 -0.68 19.28 -4.20
CA ARG A 467 -2.04 18.82 -3.91
C ARG A 467 -2.05 17.28 -4.00
N PRO A 468 -1.94 16.56 -2.88
CA PRO A 468 -1.96 15.10 -2.90
C PRO A 468 -3.39 14.60 -3.20
N ASN A 469 -3.66 14.29 -4.47
CA ASN A 469 -4.84 13.50 -4.85
C ASN A 469 -4.54 12.02 -4.60
N GLY A 470 -5.50 11.27 -4.07
CA GLY A 470 -5.38 9.91 -3.50
C GLY A 470 -4.92 8.75 -4.40
N THR A 471 -3.94 8.93 -5.27
CA THR A 471 -3.18 7.85 -5.90
C THR A 471 -1.71 8.11 -5.62
N GLY A 472 -1.08 7.24 -4.83
CA GLY A 472 0.32 7.33 -4.38
C GLY A 472 1.35 7.19 -5.50
N ALA A 473 1.32 8.10 -6.48
CA ALA A 473 2.39 8.30 -7.43
C ALA A 473 3.38 9.30 -6.80
N SER A 474 4.58 8.82 -6.47
CA SER A 474 5.73 9.70 -6.24
C SER A 474 5.86 10.67 -7.41
N PRO A 475 6.17 11.96 -7.19
CA PRO A 475 6.56 12.84 -8.28
C PRO A 475 7.76 12.22 -8.99
N PRO A 476 7.77 12.13 -10.33
CA PRO A 476 8.98 11.74 -11.04
C PRO A 476 10.09 12.76 -10.74
N PRO A 477 11.36 12.34 -10.65
CA PRO A 477 12.47 13.29 -10.61
C PRO A 477 12.35 14.24 -11.81
N PRO A 478 12.56 15.55 -11.61
CA PRO A 478 12.46 16.50 -12.71
C PRO A 478 13.46 16.13 -13.82
N PRO A 479 13.05 16.18 -15.10
CA PRO A 479 13.96 15.85 -16.18
C PRO A 479 15.06 16.92 -16.28
N PRO A 480 16.34 16.54 -16.29
CA PRO A 480 17.41 17.51 -16.43
C PRO A 480 17.30 18.23 -17.78
N ARG A 481 17.32 19.57 -17.74
CA ARG A 481 17.32 20.38 -18.96
C ARG A 481 18.65 20.24 -19.71
N PRO A 482 18.64 20.25 -21.06
CA PRO A 482 19.85 20.29 -21.85
C PRO A 482 20.57 21.63 -21.66
N LEU A 483 21.83 21.58 -21.23
CA LEU A 483 22.77 22.68 -21.34
C LEU A 483 23.12 22.89 -22.82
N SER A 484 22.58 23.93 -23.43
CA SER A 484 23.07 24.40 -24.73
C SER A 484 24.43 25.11 -24.52
N ARG A 485 25.43 24.75 -25.32
CA ARG A 485 26.71 25.48 -25.39
C ARG A 485 26.45 26.98 -25.62
N PRO A 486 27.16 27.89 -24.95
CA PRO A 486 27.38 29.22 -25.50
C PRO A 486 28.29 29.06 -26.74
N ASP A 487 27.81 29.50 -27.90
CA ASP A 487 28.51 29.66 -29.18
C ASP A 487 29.05 28.41 -29.90
N ALA A 488 28.23 27.84 -30.80
CA ALA A 488 28.70 27.18 -32.02
C ALA A 488 27.59 27.21 -33.12
N PRO A 489 27.91 27.53 -34.38
CA PRO A 489 26.91 27.61 -35.45
C PRO A 489 26.32 26.24 -35.80
N ALA A 490 25.02 26.21 -36.08
CA ALA A 490 24.26 25.02 -36.43
C ALA A 490 24.84 24.31 -37.67
N SER A 491 25.13 23.01 -37.53
CA SER A 491 25.40 22.11 -38.64
C SER A 491 24.38 20.97 -38.60
N PRO A 492 23.66 20.68 -39.69
CA PRO A 492 22.82 19.49 -39.81
C PRO A 492 23.72 18.33 -40.28
N ASP A 493 24.04 17.40 -39.38
CA ASP A 493 24.46 16.01 -39.64
C ASP A 493 25.43 15.53 -38.55
N ALA A 494 24.87 14.90 -37.51
CA ALA A 494 25.60 14.00 -36.61
C ALA A 494 24.59 13.06 -35.92
N SER A 495 24.20 12.01 -36.62
CA SER A 495 23.65 10.80 -36.02
C SER A 495 24.78 10.07 -35.27
N GLY A 496 24.71 10.00 -33.95
CA GLY A 496 25.69 9.26 -33.15
C GLY A 496 25.17 8.98 -31.74
N ASP A 497 24.86 7.71 -31.50
CA ASP A 497 24.55 7.07 -30.21
C ASP A 497 25.45 7.60 -29.09
N ALA A 498 24.93 8.51 -28.27
CA ALA A 498 25.47 8.80 -26.95
C ALA A 498 24.40 8.40 -25.95
N VAL A 499 24.75 7.59 -24.95
CA VAL A 499 23.91 7.32 -23.78
C VAL A 499 23.61 8.66 -23.11
N VAL A 500 22.38 9.15 -23.26
CA VAL A 500 21.97 10.39 -22.61
C VAL A 500 21.30 10.04 -21.30
N LEU A 501 21.99 10.34 -20.21
CA LEU A 501 21.41 10.30 -18.88
C LEU A 501 20.40 11.46 -18.76
N GLY A 502 19.13 11.14 -18.50
CA GLY A 502 18.10 12.12 -18.17
C GLY A 502 17.45 12.95 -19.29
N ARG A 503 17.39 12.49 -20.55
CA ARG A 503 16.56 13.18 -21.57
C ARG A 503 15.11 12.72 -21.52
N GLU A 504 14.26 13.35 -20.71
CA GLU A 504 12.84 13.42 -21.09
C GLU A 504 12.68 14.50 -22.16
N ARG A 505 12.26 14.09 -23.35
CA ARG A 505 11.62 15.01 -24.30
C ARG A 505 10.28 15.36 -23.67
N ALA A 506 10.15 16.55 -23.10
CA ALA A 506 8.84 17.12 -22.81
C ALA A 506 8.05 17.11 -24.13
N ALA A 507 7.05 16.23 -24.22
CA ALA A 507 6.01 16.36 -25.22
C ALA A 507 5.39 17.75 -25.00
N ALA A 508 5.43 18.58 -26.03
CA ALA A 508 4.82 19.89 -26.01
C ALA A 508 3.35 19.75 -25.65
N GLY A 509 2.96 20.22 -24.45
CA GLY A 509 1.55 20.31 -24.07
C GLY A 509 1.15 20.15 -22.60
N GLN A 510 2.05 20.09 -21.61
CA GLN A 510 1.65 19.92 -20.21
C GLN A 510 1.91 21.18 -19.36
N GLU A 511 0.85 21.61 -18.68
CA GLU A 511 0.74 22.78 -17.81
C GLU A 511 1.85 22.82 -16.75
N ARG A 512 2.29 24.03 -16.38
CA ARG A 512 3.26 24.24 -15.28
C ARG A 512 2.74 23.56 -14.02
N SER A 513 3.52 22.64 -13.45
CA SER A 513 3.22 22.05 -12.14
C SER A 513 3.66 23.03 -11.04
N ASP A 514 2.74 23.51 -10.20
CA ASP A 514 3.02 24.40 -9.06
C ASP A 514 3.98 23.78 -8.02
N SER A 515 4.25 22.47 -8.12
CA SER A 515 5.16 21.72 -7.25
C SER A 515 6.64 21.90 -7.61
N ALA A 516 6.96 22.59 -8.71
CA ALA A 516 8.31 22.78 -9.20
C ALA A 516 8.55 24.21 -9.67
N GLN A 517 9.69 24.79 -9.26
CA GLN A 517 10.10 26.12 -9.65
C GLN A 517 11.51 26.10 -10.27
N GLN A 518 11.64 26.78 -11.41
CA GLN A 518 12.93 26.97 -12.06
C GLN A 518 13.78 28.01 -11.31
N LEU A 519 15.05 27.69 -11.04
CA LEU A 519 15.95 28.54 -10.24
C LEU A 519 17.18 29.01 -11.04
N ASP A 520 17.74 28.13 -11.90
CA ASP A 520 18.94 28.34 -12.72
C ASP A 520 20.08 29.11 -12.04
N GLN A 521 20.49 28.66 -10.85
CA GLN A 521 21.57 29.26 -10.05
C GLN A 521 22.88 28.53 -10.27
N ALA A 522 24.00 29.28 -10.28
CA ALA A 522 25.34 28.73 -10.38
C ALA A 522 26.23 29.26 -9.26
N SER A 523 26.80 28.33 -8.49
CA SER A 523 27.65 28.59 -7.33
C SER A 523 28.95 27.79 -7.48
N GLY A 524 29.99 28.43 -8.01
CA GLY A 524 31.26 27.76 -8.31
C GLY A 524 31.08 26.60 -9.31
N PRO A 525 31.48 25.36 -8.98
CA PRO A 525 31.29 24.21 -9.85
C PRO A 525 29.85 23.68 -9.86
N VAL A 526 28.98 24.09 -8.93
CA VAL A 526 27.61 23.56 -8.78
C VAL A 526 26.61 24.45 -9.52
N ARG A 527 25.76 23.84 -10.36
CA ARG A 527 24.61 24.49 -11.00
C ARG A 527 23.32 23.80 -10.57
N ILE A 528 22.33 24.58 -10.18
CA ILE A 528 21.00 24.13 -9.75
C ILE A 528 19.99 24.65 -10.76
N SER A 529 19.33 23.75 -11.49
CA SER A 529 18.39 24.14 -12.53
C SER A 529 17.00 24.43 -11.95
N GLN A 530 16.57 23.64 -10.97
CA GLN A 530 15.19 23.58 -10.48
C GLN A 530 15.14 23.12 -9.02
N VAL A 531 14.09 23.56 -8.32
CA VAL A 531 13.70 23.07 -6.99
C VAL A 531 12.26 22.56 -7.04
N SER A 532 11.96 21.46 -6.35
CA SER A 532 10.63 20.84 -6.35
C SER A 532 10.24 20.31 -4.98
N LEU A 533 8.93 20.31 -4.71
CA LEU A 533 8.33 19.81 -3.47
C LEU A 533 7.60 18.49 -3.75
N GLY A 534 7.80 17.52 -2.86
CA GLY A 534 7.07 16.26 -2.86
C GLY A 534 6.58 15.90 -1.45
N TYR A 535 5.51 15.12 -1.38
CA TYR A 535 4.98 14.56 -0.14
C TYR A 535 4.60 13.10 -0.37
N ALA A 536 5.23 12.18 0.35
CA ALA A 536 4.95 10.74 0.27
C ALA A 536 5.36 10.02 1.56
N ASN A 537 4.57 9.03 1.98
CA ASN A 537 4.86 8.18 3.15
C ASN A 537 5.16 8.97 4.45
N GLY A 538 4.48 10.10 4.68
CA GLY A 538 4.69 10.96 5.85
C GLY A 538 5.93 11.85 5.80
N TRP A 539 6.68 11.84 4.69
CA TRP A 539 7.86 12.69 4.49
C TRP A 539 7.58 13.77 3.46
N LEU A 540 7.94 15.01 3.80
CA LEU A 540 8.06 16.09 2.84
C LEU A 540 9.48 16.11 2.26
N THR A 541 9.63 16.23 0.95
CA THR A 541 10.95 16.31 0.30
C THR A 541 11.04 17.59 -0.52
N VAL A 542 12.06 18.40 -0.24
CA VAL A 542 12.49 19.51 -1.11
C VAL A 542 13.68 19.01 -1.91
N ALA A 543 13.47 18.71 -3.18
CA ALA A 543 14.50 18.17 -4.08
C ALA A 543 15.09 19.26 -4.98
N PHE A 544 16.37 19.16 -5.27
CA PHE A 544 17.13 20.05 -6.15
C PHE A 544 17.70 19.26 -7.33
N ASP A 545 17.49 19.76 -8.55
CA ASP A 545 18.21 19.26 -9.73
C ASP A 545 19.55 19.98 -9.83
N ALA A 546 20.63 19.25 -9.51
CA ALA A 546 21.97 19.81 -9.36
C ALA A 546 23.03 19.03 -10.15
N VAL A 547 23.89 19.77 -10.84
CA VAL A 547 25.06 19.26 -11.56
C VAL A 547 26.31 19.96 -11.05
N MET A 548 27.35 19.20 -10.72
CA MET A 548 28.65 19.71 -10.32
C MET A 548 29.68 19.46 -11.43
N THR A 549 30.29 20.52 -11.95
CA THR A 549 31.27 20.48 -13.04
C THR A 549 32.69 20.56 -12.50
N LEU A 550 33.48 19.50 -12.71
CA LEU A 550 34.88 19.36 -12.31
C LEU A 550 35.76 19.20 -13.56
N GLY A 551 36.18 20.34 -14.14
CA GLY A 551 36.94 20.33 -15.39
C GLY A 551 36.11 19.78 -16.56
N PRO A 552 36.54 18.71 -17.26
CA PRO A 552 35.76 18.09 -18.33
C PRO A 552 34.72 17.08 -17.82
N VAL A 553 34.71 16.77 -16.51
CA VAL A 553 33.79 15.81 -15.89
C VAL A 553 32.62 16.56 -15.27
N GLN A 554 31.41 16.05 -15.47
CA GLN A 554 30.18 16.51 -14.83
C GLN A 554 29.66 15.42 -13.90
N LEU A 555 29.29 15.79 -12.68
CA LEU A 555 28.64 14.94 -11.71
C LEU A 555 27.17 15.35 -11.59
N VAL A 556 26.26 14.43 -11.90
CA VAL A 556 24.82 14.62 -11.77
C VAL A 556 24.42 14.10 -10.39
N LEU A 557 23.78 14.92 -9.55
CA LEU A 557 23.45 14.54 -8.18
C LEU A 557 21.98 14.08 -8.12
N LEU A 558 21.78 12.76 -7.99
CA LEU A 558 20.45 12.16 -8.05
C LEU A 558 19.77 12.21 -6.68
N GLY A 559 18.54 12.74 -6.66
CA GLY A 559 17.73 12.84 -5.44
C GLY A 559 18.40 13.69 -4.36
N LEU A 560 19.20 14.69 -4.75
CA LEU A 560 19.75 15.68 -3.85
C LEU A 560 18.60 16.51 -3.27
N GLY A 561 18.49 16.59 -1.95
CA GLY A 561 17.36 17.27 -1.34
C GLY A 561 17.37 17.24 0.18
N LEU A 562 16.35 17.85 0.75
CA LEU A 562 16.08 17.89 2.19
C LEU A 562 14.79 17.12 2.43
N ALA A 563 14.83 16.10 3.27
CA ALA A 563 13.66 15.36 3.72
C ALA A 563 13.27 15.82 5.12
N ILE A 564 11.98 16.06 5.32
CA ILE A 564 11.41 16.58 6.57
C ILE A 564 10.36 15.59 7.04
N ASP A 565 10.51 15.09 8.26
CA ASP A 565 9.59 14.13 8.88
C ASP A 565 8.43 14.81 9.62
N GLY A 566 7.57 13.98 10.24
CA GLY A 566 6.46 14.42 11.10
C GLY A 566 6.88 15.33 12.25
N GLU A 567 8.08 15.15 12.79
CA GLU A 567 8.60 15.93 13.92
C GLU A 567 9.36 17.20 13.48
N LEU A 568 9.35 17.50 12.17
CA LEU A 568 10.08 18.60 11.54
C LEU A 568 11.62 18.45 11.61
N ASN A 569 12.13 17.24 11.79
CA ASN A 569 13.55 16.96 11.67
C ASN A 569 13.97 17.03 10.20
N VAL A 570 15.09 17.69 9.93
CA VAL A 570 15.62 17.88 8.59
C VAL A 570 16.75 16.88 8.35
N GLU A 571 16.57 16.01 7.36
CA GLU A 571 17.59 15.08 6.90
C GLU A 571 18.06 15.46 5.49
N PRO A 572 19.35 15.74 5.28
CA PRO A 572 19.87 15.83 3.93
C PRO A 572 19.82 14.46 3.25
N ARG A 573 19.38 14.44 2.00
CA ARG A 573 19.31 13.23 1.17
C ARG A 573 20.10 13.40 -0.12
N LEU A 574 20.80 12.34 -0.46
CA LEU A 574 21.38 12.10 -1.77
C LEU A 574 21.10 10.63 -2.09
N ARG A 575 20.31 10.39 -3.13
CA ARG A 575 19.98 9.01 -3.55
C ARG A 575 21.12 8.39 -4.33
N GLY A 576 21.84 9.19 -5.12
CA GLY A 576 22.84 8.66 -6.01
C GLY A 576 23.65 9.74 -6.69
N ALA A 577 24.59 9.31 -7.53
CA ALA A 577 25.37 10.21 -8.36
C ALA A 577 25.60 9.58 -9.73
N GLY A 578 25.59 10.43 -10.74
CA GLY A 578 26.04 10.14 -12.08
C GLY A 578 27.36 10.83 -12.38
N VAL A 579 28.18 10.23 -13.23
CA VAL A 579 29.39 10.82 -13.80
C VAL A 579 29.24 10.89 -15.31
N GLN A 580 29.65 12.00 -15.91
CA GLN A 580 29.64 12.21 -17.34
C GLN A 580 30.92 12.91 -17.80
N LEU A 581 31.50 12.42 -18.89
CA LEU A 581 32.61 13.00 -19.62
C LEU A 581 32.30 12.89 -21.10
N ASP A 582 32.09 14.00 -21.79
CA ASP A 582 31.88 14.03 -23.25
C ASP A 582 33.01 14.79 -23.93
N LYS A 583 34.10 14.08 -24.24
CA LYS A 583 35.28 14.65 -24.89
C LYS A 583 35.80 13.70 -25.97
N PRO A 584 35.35 13.83 -27.23
CA PRO A 584 35.77 12.96 -28.32
C PRO A 584 37.31 12.78 -28.38
N PRO A 585 37.81 11.57 -28.61
CA PRO A 585 37.07 10.34 -28.95
C PRO A 585 36.54 9.55 -27.74
N LEU A 586 36.66 10.05 -26.50
CA LEU A 586 36.25 9.35 -25.28
C LEU A 586 34.94 9.93 -24.72
N ARG A 587 33.96 9.06 -24.50
CA ARG A 587 32.75 9.39 -23.74
C ARG A 587 32.59 8.41 -22.59
N ILE A 588 32.38 8.92 -21.39
CA ILE A 588 32.06 8.12 -20.22
C ILE A 588 30.76 8.64 -19.65
N SER A 589 29.83 7.75 -19.35
CA SER A 589 28.66 8.06 -18.56
C SER A 589 28.41 6.93 -17.58
N GLY A 590 27.89 7.22 -16.41
CA GLY A 590 27.45 6.19 -15.50
C GLY A 590 26.72 6.79 -14.33
N MET A 591 25.90 5.98 -13.65
CA MET A 591 25.16 6.38 -12.48
C MET A 591 24.95 5.21 -11.54
N VAL A 592 24.84 5.52 -10.25
CA VAL A 592 24.36 4.61 -9.22
C VAL A 592 23.30 5.34 -8.41
N GLU A 593 22.18 4.67 -8.19
CA GLU A 593 21.04 5.15 -7.41
C GLU A 593 20.74 4.15 -6.29
N ARG A 594 20.57 4.66 -5.07
CA ARG A 594 20.05 3.93 -3.91
C ARG A 594 18.53 4.13 -3.81
N ARG A 595 17.81 3.02 -3.68
CA ARG A 595 16.36 2.92 -3.54
C ARG A 595 16.00 2.27 -2.22
N THR A 596 14.94 2.76 -1.58
CA THR A 596 14.41 2.27 -0.30
C THR A 596 12.88 2.38 -0.27
N GLY A 597 12.24 1.78 0.75
CA GLY A 597 10.80 1.94 0.98
C GLY A 597 9.95 1.32 -0.14
N SER A 598 9.03 2.10 -0.72
CA SER A 598 8.09 1.66 -1.76
C SER A 598 8.73 1.47 -3.15
N GLU A 599 9.99 1.88 -3.33
CA GLU A 599 10.71 1.82 -4.61
C GLU A 599 11.42 0.48 -4.85
N ILE A 600 11.45 -0.38 -3.82
CA ILE A 600 12.10 -1.70 -3.84
C ILE A 600 11.06 -2.80 -3.64
N ALA A 601 11.37 -4.01 -4.10
CA ALA A 601 10.49 -5.15 -3.91
C ALA A 601 10.25 -5.45 -2.40
N PRO A 602 9.06 -5.97 -2.02
CA PRO A 602 8.79 -6.39 -0.65
C PRO A 602 9.87 -7.36 -0.13
N GLY A 603 10.24 -7.22 1.14
CA GLY A 603 11.29 -8.03 1.77
C GLY A 603 12.72 -7.48 1.62
N LEU A 604 12.93 -6.45 0.79
CA LEU A 604 14.20 -5.74 0.70
C LEU A 604 14.28 -4.61 1.73
N LYS A 605 15.50 -4.35 2.23
CA LYS A 605 15.85 -3.21 3.09
C LYS A 605 16.31 -2.02 2.24
N GLU A 606 17.17 -2.29 1.27
CA GLU A 606 17.71 -1.29 0.33
C GLU A 606 18.19 -1.95 -0.96
N GLN A 607 18.20 -1.19 -2.04
CA GLN A 607 18.66 -1.62 -3.35
C GLN A 607 19.47 -0.52 -4.01
N PHE A 608 20.66 -0.86 -4.51
CA PHE A 608 21.46 -0.03 -5.37
C PHE A 608 21.27 -0.53 -6.79
N VAL A 609 21.01 0.38 -7.72
CA VAL A 609 20.94 0.10 -9.15
C VAL A 609 21.91 1.02 -9.87
N GLY A 610 22.55 0.53 -10.92
CA GLY A 610 23.51 1.34 -11.65
C GLY A 610 23.61 0.98 -13.12
N LEU A 611 24.05 1.95 -13.90
CA LEU A 611 24.36 1.83 -15.31
C LEU A 611 25.69 2.54 -15.58
N ALA A 612 26.51 1.99 -16.47
CA ALA A 612 27.77 2.59 -16.91
C ALA A 612 27.94 2.39 -18.41
N SER A 613 28.57 3.35 -19.07
CA SER A 613 28.92 3.32 -20.48
C SER A 613 30.25 4.02 -20.71
N VAL A 614 31.12 3.36 -21.48
CA VAL A 614 32.40 3.89 -21.94
C VAL A 614 32.44 3.70 -23.45
N GLU A 615 32.45 4.80 -24.18
CA GLU A 615 32.52 4.81 -25.64
C GLU A 615 33.84 5.44 -26.09
N THR A 616 34.46 4.79 -27.06
CA THR A 616 35.71 5.21 -27.70
C THR A 616 35.51 5.25 -29.21
N GLY A 617 36.52 5.68 -29.98
CA GLY A 617 36.46 5.63 -31.45
C GLY A 617 36.45 4.22 -32.07
N PHE A 618 36.55 3.15 -31.27
CA PHE A 618 36.68 1.77 -31.76
C PHE A 618 35.83 0.73 -31.02
N PHE A 619 35.43 0.97 -29.77
CA PHE A 619 34.41 0.17 -29.08
C PHE A 619 33.52 1.02 -28.16
N ALA A 620 32.34 0.49 -27.85
CA ALA A 620 31.45 0.95 -26.81
C ALA A 620 31.19 -0.19 -25.82
N LEU A 621 31.50 0.04 -24.54
CA LEU A 621 31.20 -0.85 -23.42
C LEU A 621 30.02 -0.26 -22.65
N ARG A 622 29.05 -1.10 -22.28
CA ARG A 622 27.91 -0.72 -21.43
C ARG A 622 27.67 -1.79 -20.38
N ALA A 623 27.24 -1.40 -19.19
CA ALA A 623 26.94 -2.31 -18.11
C ALA A 623 25.76 -1.78 -17.29
N ALA A 624 24.92 -2.68 -16.80
CA ALA A 624 23.83 -2.41 -15.87
C ALA A 624 23.87 -3.47 -14.77
N GLY A 625 23.58 -3.07 -13.54
CA GLY A 625 23.61 -3.98 -12.41
C GLY A 625 22.79 -3.51 -11.23
N SER A 626 22.59 -4.40 -10.28
CA SER A 626 21.96 -4.09 -9.01
C SER A 626 22.62 -4.87 -7.88
N TYR A 627 22.66 -4.25 -6.70
CA TYR A 627 22.98 -4.88 -5.43
C TYR A 627 21.84 -4.59 -4.45
N ALA A 628 21.19 -5.61 -3.91
CA ALA A 628 20.07 -5.47 -2.99
C ALA A 628 20.35 -6.20 -1.68
N LYS A 629 19.92 -5.62 -0.57
CA LYS A 629 20.02 -6.22 0.77
C LYS A 629 18.63 -6.59 1.27
N ALA A 630 18.42 -7.86 1.57
CA ALA A 630 17.16 -8.35 2.14
C ALA A 630 17.05 -7.97 3.62
N LYS A 631 15.82 -7.91 4.14
CA LYS A 631 15.56 -7.69 5.57
C LYS A 631 16.08 -8.85 6.42
N ASP A 632 16.06 -10.06 5.87
CA ASP A 632 16.48 -11.31 6.54
C ASP A 632 18.01 -11.53 6.52
N GLY A 633 18.79 -10.54 6.07
CA GLY A 633 20.25 -10.52 6.20
C GLY A 633 21.05 -11.02 4.98
N TRP A 634 20.42 -11.67 4.00
CA TRP A 634 21.08 -12.05 2.75
C TRP A 634 21.16 -10.89 1.74
N SER A 635 22.02 -11.03 0.74
CA SER A 635 22.22 -10.04 -0.33
C SER A 635 22.03 -10.65 -1.71
N SER A 636 21.50 -9.85 -2.63
CA SER A 636 21.33 -10.17 -4.05
C SER A 636 22.20 -9.26 -4.89
N MET A 637 22.79 -9.78 -5.95
CA MET A 637 23.54 -8.96 -6.90
C MET A 637 23.38 -9.50 -8.31
N PHE A 638 23.31 -8.61 -9.29
CA PHE A 638 23.53 -8.97 -10.68
C PHE A 638 24.32 -7.90 -11.43
N LEU A 639 25.01 -8.33 -12.47
CA LEU A 639 25.70 -7.46 -13.42
C LEU A 639 25.51 -8.03 -14.82
N PHE A 640 25.17 -7.16 -15.77
CA PHE A 640 25.08 -7.48 -17.18
C PHE A 640 25.79 -6.40 -17.97
N GLY A 641 26.69 -6.78 -18.87
CA GLY A 641 27.43 -5.86 -19.73
C GLY A 641 27.47 -6.30 -21.17
N GLU A 642 27.61 -5.33 -22.06
CA GLU A 642 27.79 -5.53 -23.49
C GLU A 642 28.94 -4.68 -24.02
N ILE A 643 29.73 -5.24 -24.93
CA ILE A 643 30.74 -4.54 -25.70
C ILE A 643 30.36 -4.61 -27.18
N SER A 644 30.48 -3.49 -27.89
CA SER A 644 30.16 -3.38 -29.32
C SER A 644 31.26 -2.65 -30.07
N GLY A 645 31.60 -3.12 -31.27
CA GLY A 645 32.55 -2.47 -32.19
C GLY A 645 31.91 -1.50 -33.17
N GLY A 646 30.62 -1.17 -32.99
CA GLY A 646 29.85 -0.33 -33.92
C GLY A 646 29.85 -0.87 -35.34
N GLU A 647 29.92 0.02 -36.34
CA GLU A 647 29.91 -0.36 -37.76
C GLU A 647 31.14 -1.16 -38.21
N ARG A 648 32.26 -1.01 -37.49
CA ARG A 648 33.50 -1.76 -37.78
C ARG A 648 33.36 -3.23 -37.38
N GLY A 649 32.56 -3.51 -36.37
CA GLY A 649 32.52 -4.81 -35.69
C GLY A 649 33.72 -4.97 -34.75
N LEU A 650 33.64 -5.95 -33.85
CA LEU A 650 34.72 -6.30 -32.94
C LEU A 650 35.82 -7.11 -33.65
N PHE A 651 35.42 -8.17 -34.35
CA PHE A 651 36.32 -9.06 -35.10
C PHE A 651 35.54 -9.89 -36.13
N GLY A 652 36.26 -10.57 -37.02
CA GLY A 652 35.71 -11.48 -38.03
C GLY A 652 35.88 -10.97 -39.47
N PRO A 653 35.87 -11.88 -40.47
CA PRO A 653 36.01 -11.53 -41.88
C PRO A 653 34.75 -10.80 -42.42
N PRO A 654 34.82 -10.09 -43.55
CA PRO A 654 33.67 -9.36 -44.10
C PRO A 654 32.36 -10.16 -44.27
N PRO A 655 32.38 -11.45 -44.66
CA PRO A 655 31.16 -12.27 -44.74
C PRO A 655 30.52 -12.62 -43.40
N PHE A 656 31.27 -12.56 -42.29
CA PHE A 656 30.76 -12.86 -40.95
C PHE A 656 31.51 -12.04 -39.91
N ARG A 657 30.88 -10.97 -39.41
CA ARG A 657 31.47 -10.05 -38.43
C ARG A 657 30.72 -10.14 -37.11
N VAL A 658 31.45 -10.34 -36.01
CA VAL A 658 30.91 -10.20 -34.66
C VAL A 658 30.85 -8.70 -34.35
N VAL A 659 29.65 -8.20 -34.10
CA VAL A 659 29.36 -6.78 -33.86
C VAL A 659 29.39 -6.47 -32.38
N GLY A 660 28.96 -7.42 -31.54
CA GLY A 660 28.90 -7.24 -30.10
C GLY A 660 28.92 -8.56 -29.33
N ILE A 661 29.34 -8.49 -28.08
CA ILE A 661 29.31 -9.58 -27.10
C ILE A 661 28.65 -9.04 -25.84
N SER A 662 27.79 -9.84 -25.21
CA SER A 662 27.21 -9.53 -23.92
C SER A 662 27.45 -10.66 -22.92
N LEU A 663 27.71 -10.31 -21.66
CA LEU A 663 27.88 -11.25 -20.56
C LEU A 663 27.16 -10.73 -19.33
N GLY A 664 26.58 -11.62 -18.55
CA GLY A 664 26.04 -11.26 -17.25
C GLY A 664 25.92 -12.43 -16.31
N PHE A 665 25.74 -12.12 -15.05
CA PHE A 665 25.50 -13.09 -14.00
C PHE A 665 24.63 -12.49 -12.90
N GLY A 666 24.02 -13.36 -12.11
CA GLY A 666 23.32 -12.98 -10.89
C GLY A 666 23.50 -14.00 -9.78
N VAL A 667 23.56 -13.48 -8.56
CA VAL A 667 23.72 -14.21 -7.30
C VAL A 667 22.52 -13.88 -6.43
N ASN A 668 21.84 -14.90 -5.90
CA ASN A 668 20.58 -14.76 -5.19
C ASN A 668 19.56 -13.90 -5.97
N SER A 669 19.42 -14.16 -7.26
CA SER A 669 18.46 -13.49 -8.13
C SER A 669 17.93 -14.45 -9.19
N THR A 670 16.77 -14.13 -9.76
CA THR A 670 16.11 -14.91 -10.81
C THR A 670 15.77 -14.01 -11.99
N VAL A 671 15.81 -14.57 -13.20
CA VAL A 671 15.40 -13.86 -14.42
C VAL A 671 14.05 -14.39 -14.87
N ARG A 672 13.07 -13.50 -15.04
CA ARG A 672 11.76 -13.86 -15.58
C ARG A 672 11.90 -14.31 -17.04
N THR A 673 11.39 -15.50 -17.36
CA THR A 673 11.37 -16.02 -18.73
C THR A 673 10.46 -15.17 -19.61
N PRO A 674 10.95 -14.53 -20.68
CA PRO A 674 10.11 -13.79 -21.61
C PRO A 674 9.28 -14.75 -22.47
N THR A 675 8.01 -14.43 -22.68
CA THR A 675 7.22 -15.05 -23.74
C THR A 675 7.70 -14.57 -25.12
N ILE A 676 7.39 -15.31 -26.19
CA ILE A 676 7.80 -14.93 -27.55
C ILE A 676 7.35 -13.50 -27.95
N ALA A 677 6.16 -13.07 -27.50
CA ALA A 677 5.67 -11.72 -27.73
C ALA A 677 6.49 -10.64 -27.00
N GLN A 678 7.10 -10.99 -25.86
CA GLN A 678 7.92 -10.10 -25.03
C GLN A 678 9.39 -10.07 -25.44
N VAL A 679 9.85 -10.93 -26.35
CA VAL A 679 11.24 -10.90 -26.88
C VAL A 679 11.56 -9.53 -27.48
N SER A 680 10.58 -8.91 -28.14
CA SER A 680 10.66 -7.55 -28.66
C SER A 680 10.88 -6.44 -27.61
N GLN A 681 10.66 -6.76 -26.33
CA GLN A 681 10.75 -5.83 -25.19
C GLN A 681 11.80 -6.28 -24.17
N PHE A 682 12.48 -7.41 -24.41
CA PHE A 682 13.39 -8.01 -23.45
C PHE A 682 14.75 -7.27 -23.47
N PRO A 683 15.12 -6.54 -22.40
CA PRO A 683 16.23 -5.58 -22.46
C PRO A 683 17.60 -6.22 -22.74
N LEU A 684 17.82 -7.46 -22.30
CA LEU A 684 19.10 -8.14 -22.54
C LEU A 684 19.33 -8.46 -24.03
N VAL A 685 18.25 -8.51 -24.84
CA VAL A 685 18.30 -8.67 -26.29
C VAL A 685 18.24 -7.32 -27.03
N HIS A 686 17.61 -6.28 -26.48
CA HIS A 686 17.43 -4.95 -27.12
C HIS A 686 18.50 -3.89 -26.83
N ARG A 687 19.66 -4.31 -26.32
CA ARG A 687 20.79 -3.45 -25.90
C ARG A 687 20.47 -2.58 -24.68
N LEU A 688 21.52 -2.18 -23.97
CA LEU A 688 21.39 -1.39 -22.74
C LEU A 688 21.23 0.12 -22.99
N ASP A 689 21.47 0.58 -24.21
CA ASP A 689 21.42 2.01 -24.59
C ASP A 689 20.04 2.48 -25.06
N GLY A 690 19.03 1.61 -25.12
CA GLY A 690 17.71 1.93 -25.66
C GLY A 690 17.70 2.16 -27.17
N SER A 691 18.82 1.90 -27.87
CA SER A 691 18.92 2.04 -29.32
C SER A 691 17.99 1.05 -30.01
N GLY A 692 16.87 1.56 -30.53
CA GLY A 692 15.82 0.76 -31.18
C GLY A 692 14.46 0.79 -30.47
N SER A 693 14.39 1.14 -29.18
CA SER A 693 13.13 1.32 -28.45
C SER A 693 12.77 2.80 -28.20
N GLY A 694 13.76 3.71 -28.29
CA GLY A 694 13.58 5.13 -28.00
C GLY A 694 13.51 5.43 -26.49
N GLU A 695 13.90 4.47 -25.66
CA GLU A 695 13.84 4.54 -24.20
C GLU A 695 15.11 5.12 -23.60
N THR A 696 14.99 5.78 -22.44
CA THR A 696 16.16 6.31 -21.73
C THR A 696 16.88 5.21 -20.95
N PRO A 697 18.18 5.37 -20.66
CA PRO A 697 18.93 4.40 -19.86
C PRO A 697 18.31 4.11 -18.48
N GLU A 698 17.69 5.12 -17.86
CA GLU A 698 16.97 4.99 -16.59
C GLU A 698 15.73 4.09 -16.74
N GLN A 699 14.99 4.21 -17.85
CA GLN A 699 13.82 3.38 -18.15
C GLN A 699 14.23 1.92 -18.38
N VAL A 700 15.35 1.69 -19.07
CA VAL A 700 15.92 0.34 -19.26
C VAL A 700 16.31 -0.26 -17.90
N LEU A 701 16.98 0.51 -17.04
CA LEU A 701 17.35 0.08 -15.69
C LEU A 701 16.12 -0.22 -14.82
N ALA A 702 15.05 0.58 -14.93
CA ALA A 702 13.79 0.33 -14.25
C ALA A 702 13.10 -0.95 -14.73
N LYS A 703 13.11 -1.24 -16.04
CA LYS A 703 12.60 -2.51 -16.58
C LYS A 703 13.43 -3.72 -16.13
N LEU A 704 14.74 -3.55 -15.94
CA LEU A 704 15.62 -4.63 -15.48
C LEU A 704 15.46 -4.91 -13.98
N ALA A 705 15.56 -3.87 -13.14
CA ALA A 705 15.75 -4.02 -11.69
C ALA A 705 14.69 -3.30 -10.83
N GLY A 706 13.70 -2.63 -11.44
CA GLY A 706 12.61 -1.99 -10.71
C GLY A 706 11.54 -2.98 -10.22
N PRO A 707 10.51 -2.49 -9.51
CA PRO A 707 9.36 -3.31 -9.11
C PRO A 707 8.71 -3.99 -10.31
N GLY A 708 8.61 -5.33 -10.29
CA GLY A 708 8.08 -6.12 -11.42
C GLY A 708 9.03 -6.22 -12.63
N GLY A 709 10.29 -5.82 -12.46
CA GLY A 709 11.34 -5.90 -13.48
C GLY A 709 11.68 -7.34 -13.91
N TRP A 710 12.52 -7.46 -14.93
CA TRP A 710 12.95 -8.74 -15.49
C TRP A 710 13.84 -9.55 -14.55
N ILE A 711 14.59 -8.89 -13.67
CA ILE A 711 15.52 -9.50 -12.73
C ILE A 711 15.10 -9.10 -11.32
N THR A 712 14.81 -10.09 -10.47
CA THR A 712 14.35 -9.86 -9.09
C THR A 712 15.20 -10.68 -8.11
N PRO A 713 15.45 -10.16 -6.89
CA PRO A 713 16.10 -10.93 -5.83
C PRO A 713 15.36 -12.22 -5.48
N ARG A 714 16.10 -13.32 -5.33
CA ARG A 714 15.59 -14.63 -4.92
C ARG A 714 16.72 -15.46 -4.32
N GLU A 715 16.68 -15.71 -3.02
CA GLU A 715 17.70 -16.48 -2.30
C GLU A 715 17.89 -17.89 -2.91
N GLY A 716 19.15 -18.34 -2.99
CA GLY A 716 19.49 -19.69 -3.47
C GLY A 716 19.38 -19.89 -4.99
N GLN A 717 19.08 -18.84 -5.76
CA GLN A 717 19.05 -18.88 -7.23
C GLN A 717 20.22 -18.09 -7.84
N TYR A 718 20.82 -18.68 -8.87
CA TYR A 718 21.99 -18.15 -9.55
C TYR A 718 21.80 -18.27 -11.07
N TRP A 719 22.30 -17.31 -11.82
CA TRP A 719 22.23 -17.39 -13.27
C TRP A 719 23.46 -16.79 -13.95
N GLY A 720 23.73 -17.26 -15.16
CA GLY A 720 24.73 -16.73 -16.08
C GLY A 720 24.09 -16.51 -17.45
N ALA A 721 24.51 -15.46 -18.14
CA ALA A 721 24.05 -15.14 -19.47
C ALA A 721 25.23 -14.78 -20.38
N GLY A 722 25.18 -15.25 -21.63
CA GLY A 722 26.16 -14.96 -22.66
C GLY A 722 25.46 -14.73 -23.99
N GLY A 723 25.79 -13.64 -24.67
CA GLY A 723 25.16 -13.25 -25.91
C GLY A 723 26.16 -12.78 -26.95
N ILE A 724 25.76 -12.93 -28.20
CA ILE A 724 26.52 -12.54 -29.38
C ILE A 724 25.61 -11.79 -30.33
N GLU A 725 26.14 -10.71 -30.90
CA GLU A 725 25.57 -10.02 -32.03
C GLU A 725 26.52 -10.16 -33.22
N PHE A 726 26.00 -10.62 -34.35
CA PHE A 726 26.79 -10.78 -35.57
C PHE A 726 26.03 -10.33 -36.81
N SER A 727 26.80 -9.98 -37.83
CA SER A 727 26.33 -9.64 -39.17
C SER A 727 26.92 -10.62 -40.17
N SER A 728 26.08 -11.35 -40.89
CA SER A 728 26.45 -12.29 -41.95
C SER A 728 26.07 -11.73 -43.33
N PHE A 729 27.06 -11.64 -44.23
CA PHE A 729 27.01 -11.02 -45.55
C PHE A 729 26.41 -9.59 -45.58
N GLU A 730 26.32 -8.97 -44.40
CA GLU A 730 25.80 -7.63 -44.16
C GLU A 730 24.32 -7.41 -44.55
N PHE A 731 23.59 -8.48 -44.84
CA PHE A 731 22.14 -8.49 -45.02
C PHE A 731 21.40 -9.33 -43.97
N ILE A 732 22.09 -10.19 -43.21
CA ILE A 732 21.56 -10.87 -42.02
C ILE A 732 22.23 -10.28 -40.79
N ARG A 733 21.45 -9.70 -39.88
CA ARG A 733 21.91 -9.26 -38.57
C ARG A 733 21.18 -10.07 -37.51
N SER A 734 21.92 -10.74 -36.64
CA SER A 734 21.34 -11.56 -35.58
C SER A 734 21.94 -11.21 -34.22
N ARG A 735 21.09 -11.16 -33.21
CA ARG A 735 21.48 -11.04 -31.80
C ARG A 735 20.83 -12.18 -31.03
N ALA A 736 21.64 -12.95 -30.32
CA ALA A 736 21.20 -14.08 -29.53
C ALA A 736 21.82 -14.04 -28.13
N LEU A 737 21.06 -14.49 -27.13
CA LEU A 737 21.42 -14.55 -25.72
C LEU A 737 21.08 -15.94 -25.19
N LEU A 738 22.09 -16.64 -24.69
CA LEU A 738 21.95 -17.85 -23.88
C LEU A 738 21.90 -17.42 -22.41
N LEU A 739 20.94 -17.93 -21.65
CA LEU A 739 20.77 -17.73 -20.22
C LEU A 739 20.60 -19.09 -19.55
N VAL A 740 21.41 -19.34 -18.53
CA VAL A 740 21.35 -20.55 -17.69
C VAL A 740 21.10 -20.10 -16.27
N GLU A 741 20.04 -20.62 -15.65
CA GLU A 741 19.70 -20.36 -14.24
C GLU A 741 19.64 -21.68 -13.48
N GLY A 742 20.11 -21.72 -12.24
CA GLY A 742 20.19 -22.90 -11.38
C GLY A 742 20.14 -22.54 -9.90
N GLY A 743 19.75 -23.52 -9.08
CA GLY A 743 19.40 -23.39 -7.67
C GLY A 743 18.52 -24.57 -7.27
N GLU A 744 17.36 -24.30 -6.65
CA GLU A 744 16.32 -25.34 -6.40
C GLU A 744 15.79 -26.00 -7.69
N SER A 745 15.79 -25.25 -8.78
CA SER A 745 15.37 -25.68 -10.12
C SER A 745 16.26 -25.01 -11.15
N TRP A 746 16.57 -25.69 -12.25
CA TRP A 746 17.36 -25.10 -13.32
C TRP A 746 16.57 -24.94 -14.62
N LYS A 747 16.95 -23.94 -15.41
CA LYS A 747 16.40 -23.68 -16.73
C LYS A 747 17.47 -23.12 -17.66
N VAL A 748 17.33 -23.41 -18.95
CA VAL A 748 18.20 -22.89 -20.01
C VAL A 748 17.33 -22.20 -21.05
N LEU A 749 17.66 -20.97 -21.41
CA LEU A 749 16.93 -20.16 -22.40
C LEU A 749 17.90 -19.67 -23.48
N LEU A 750 17.55 -19.82 -24.75
CA LEU A 750 18.21 -19.20 -25.88
C LEU A 750 17.21 -18.27 -26.58
N ILE A 751 17.44 -16.97 -26.48
CA ILE A 751 16.53 -15.93 -26.98
C ILE A 751 17.27 -15.10 -28.02
N GLY A 752 16.64 -14.77 -29.14
CA GLY A 752 17.28 -13.94 -30.14
C GLY A 752 16.33 -13.24 -31.09
N ARG A 753 16.88 -12.27 -31.81
CA ARG A 753 16.24 -11.55 -32.91
C ARG A 753 17.15 -11.56 -34.12
N THR A 754 16.59 -11.93 -35.27
CA THR A 754 17.28 -11.89 -36.57
C THR A 754 16.54 -10.97 -37.52
N THR A 755 17.27 -10.06 -38.16
CA THR A 755 16.77 -9.17 -39.22
C THR A 755 17.47 -9.49 -40.53
N ILE A 756 16.69 -9.65 -41.59
CA ILE A 756 17.15 -9.91 -42.95
C ILE A 756 16.62 -8.81 -43.86
N ASP A 757 17.52 -8.04 -44.49
CA ASP A 757 17.17 -6.93 -45.40
C ASP A 757 17.66 -7.21 -46.83
N LEU A 758 16.75 -7.24 -47.81
CA LEU A 758 17.04 -7.58 -49.21
C LEU A 758 16.53 -6.49 -50.18
N PRO A 759 17.34 -6.00 -51.15
CA PRO A 759 18.79 -6.09 -51.18
C PRO A 759 19.39 -5.25 -50.05
N ARG A 760 20.67 -5.47 -49.78
CA ARG A 760 21.38 -4.76 -48.72
C ARG A 760 21.29 -3.25 -48.89
N ASN A 761 20.61 -2.58 -47.97
CA ASN A 761 20.39 -1.15 -48.03
C ASN A 761 21.41 -0.40 -47.16
N ARG A 762 22.19 0.52 -47.77
CA ARG A 762 23.17 1.38 -47.09
C ARG A 762 22.80 2.88 -47.15
N SER A 763 21.69 3.26 -47.78
CA SER A 763 21.24 4.67 -47.82
C SER A 763 19.94 4.84 -47.06
N ALA A 764 19.88 5.87 -46.20
CA ALA A 764 18.67 6.24 -45.44
C ALA A 764 17.46 6.54 -46.34
N ASP A 765 17.69 6.88 -47.62
CA ASP A 765 16.65 7.34 -48.56
C ASP A 765 15.97 6.24 -49.38
N LYS A 766 16.42 4.99 -49.31
CA LYS A 766 15.74 3.85 -49.96
C LYS A 766 15.24 2.90 -48.89
N GLN A 767 14.12 2.21 -49.12
CA GLN A 767 13.69 1.12 -48.25
C GLN A 767 14.11 -0.22 -48.88
N PRO A 768 14.41 -1.27 -48.07
CA PRO A 768 14.66 -2.59 -48.63
C PRO A 768 13.42 -3.10 -49.39
N ILE A 769 13.63 -3.94 -50.41
CA ILE A 769 12.52 -4.55 -51.17
C ILE A 769 11.83 -5.61 -50.32
N ALA A 770 12.56 -6.32 -49.48
CA ALA A 770 11.99 -7.24 -48.49
C ALA A 770 12.75 -7.10 -47.17
N ARG A 771 12.00 -7.15 -46.07
CA ARG A 771 12.51 -7.15 -44.70
C ARG A 771 11.85 -8.30 -43.95
N LEU A 772 12.65 -9.12 -43.28
CA LEU A 772 12.15 -10.19 -42.42
C LEU A 772 12.80 -10.06 -41.05
N VAL A 773 11.98 -9.81 -40.03
CA VAL A 773 12.37 -9.76 -38.63
C VAL A 773 11.78 -10.98 -37.93
N ILE A 774 12.63 -11.80 -37.34
CA ILE A 774 12.26 -13.05 -36.65
C ILE A 774 12.70 -12.92 -35.20
N ASP A 775 11.75 -13.09 -34.27
CA ASP A 775 12.02 -13.30 -32.85
C ASP A 775 12.03 -14.80 -32.58
N LEU A 776 12.99 -15.27 -31.77
CA LEU A 776 13.19 -16.68 -31.40
C LEU A 776 13.33 -16.78 -29.87
N ALA A 777 12.65 -17.76 -29.27
CA ALA A 777 12.82 -18.15 -27.88
C ALA A 777 12.82 -19.67 -27.78
N ILE A 778 13.92 -20.26 -27.31
CA ILE A 778 14.05 -21.69 -27.00
C ILE A 778 14.28 -21.79 -25.49
N GLY A 779 13.59 -22.70 -24.82
CA GLY A 779 13.68 -22.85 -23.37
C GLY A 779 13.51 -24.28 -22.92
N TYR A 780 14.36 -24.72 -21.99
CA TYR A 780 14.19 -25.95 -21.23
C TYR A 780 13.98 -25.63 -19.74
N HIS A 781 12.88 -26.13 -19.17
CA HIS A 781 12.49 -25.97 -17.78
C HIS A 781 12.50 -27.34 -17.08
N HIS A 782 13.45 -27.56 -16.18
CA HIS A 782 13.66 -28.87 -15.55
C HIS A 782 12.51 -29.29 -14.61
N ASP A 783 11.99 -28.34 -13.83
CA ASP A 783 10.86 -28.53 -12.92
C ASP A 783 9.64 -29.08 -13.66
N GLN A 784 9.34 -28.51 -14.83
CA GLN A 784 8.21 -28.91 -15.69
C GLN A 784 8.54 -30.06 -16.65
N GLY A 785 9.83 -30.38 -16.83
CA GLY A 785 10.27 -31.27 -17.90
C GLY A 785 9.85 -30.77 -19.29
N LEU A 786 9.85 -29.44 -19.51
CA LEU A 786 9.32 -28.81 -20.72
C LEU A 786 10.47 -28.29 -21.58
N PHE A 787 10.56 -28.79 -22.81
CA PHE A 787 11.29 -28.14 -23.90
C PHE A 787 10.31 -27.33 -24.76
N SER A 788 10.61 -26.06 -24.96
CA SER A 788 9.80 -25.12 -25.75
C SER A 788 10.69 -24.41 -26.77
N MET A 789 10.15 -24.19 -27.96
CA MET A 789 10.77 -23.40 -29.01
C MET A 789 9.67 -22.62 -29.73
N ASP A 790 9.76 -21.30 -29.69
CA ASP A 790 8.86 -20.38 -30.40
C ASP A 790 9.68 -19.49 -31.33
N ALA A 791 9.20 -19.32 -32.56
CA ALA A 791 9.72 -18.37 -33.52
C ALA A 791 8.56 -17.59 -34.14
N VAL A 792 8.62 -16.25 -34.17
CA VAL A 792 7.55 -15.40 -34.69
C VAL A 792 8.11 -14.33 -35.63
N ILE A 793 7.42 -14.10 -36.74
CA ILE A 793 7.66 -12.96 -37.63
C ILE A 793 7.19 -11.70 -36.92
N ALA A 794 8.14 -10.83 -36.58
CA ALA A 794 7.89 -9.60 -35.85
C ALA A 794 7.36 -8.48 -36.76
N PRO A 795 6.68 -7.46 -36.20
CA PRO A 795 6.20 -6.30 -36.94
C PRO A 795 7.30 -5.59 -37.73
N GLY A 796 6.94 -4.99 -38.88
CA GLY A 796 7.89 -4.36 -39.80
C GLY A 796 8.51 -5.32 -40.81
N SER A 797 8.09 -6.59 -40.82
CA SER A 797 8.43 -7.57 -41.86
C SER A 797 7.48 -7.43 -43.06
N TYR A 798 8.03 -7.34 -44.27
CA TYR A 798 7.26 -7.16 -45.51
C TYR A 798 8.04 -7.69 -46.72
N VAL A 799 7.32 -7.86 -47.84
CA VAL A 799 7.90 -8.28 -49.12
C VAL A 799 7.36 -7.43 -50.26
N ILE A 800 8.24 -6.93 -51.12
CA ILE A 800 7.98 -6.05 -52.29
C ILE A 800 7.47 -4.64 -51.92
N ASP A 801 6.55 -4.53 -50.97
CA ASP A 801 5.86 -3.31 -50.56
C ASP A 801 5.73 -3.30 -49.03
N PRO A 802 6.08 -2.21 -48.30
CA PRO A 802 5.86 -2.10 -46.86
C PRO A 802 4.41 -2.34 -46.42
N ALA A 803 3.44 -2.10 -47.31
CA ALA A 803 2.02 -2.39 -47.05
C ALA A 803 1.66 -3.89 -47.22
N ALA A 804 2.58 -4.72 -47.73
CA ALA A 804 2.46 -6.18 -47.83
C ALA A 804 3.13 -6.85 -46.61
N GLU A 805 2.51 -6.66 -45.45
CA GLU A 805 2.99 -7.12 -44.16
C GLU A 805 2.99 -8.66 -44.08
N LEU A 806 4.09 -9.20 -43.55
CA LEU A 806 4.25 -10.62 -43.27
C LEU A 806 3.82 -10.95 -41.84
N THR A 807 3.24 -12.12 -41.65
CA THR A 807 2.86 -12.64 -40.33
C THR A 807 3.12 -14.14 -40.26
N GLY A 808 3.36 -14.67 -39.08
CA GLY A 808 3.57 -16.10 -38.90
C GLY A 808 4.28 -16.42 -37.61
N GLY A 809 4.02 -17.61 -37.09
CA GLY A 809 4.76 -18.17 -35.98
C GLY A 809 4.88 -19.68 -36.09
N LEU A 810 5.91 -20.21 -35.45
CA LEU A 810 6.22 -21.61 -35.31
C LEU A 810 6.43 -21.89 -33.82
N SER A 811 5.86 -22.98 -33.32
CA SER A 811 6.06 -23.44 -31.95
C SER A 811 6.30 -24.96 -31.92
N LEU A 812 7.27 -25.41 -31.13
CA LEU A 812 7.53 -26.81 -30.79
C LEU A 812 7.60 -26.93 -29.27
N TYR A 813 6.72 -27.73 -28.69
CA TYR A 813 6.68 -28.01 -27.25
C TYR A 813 6.74 -29.51 -27.03
N ILE A 814 7.60 -29.95 -26.12
CA ILE A 814 7.78 -31.35 -25.74
C ILE A 814 7.74 -31.42 -24.21
N TRP A 815 6.86 -32.26 -23.68
CA TRP A 815 6.68 -32.50 -22.25
C TRP A 815 7.23 -33.87 -21.86
N GLY A 816 8.25 -33.88 -21.01
CA GLY A 816 8.90 -35.07 -20.48
C GLY A 816 8.37 -35.55 -19.12
N LYS A 817 7.51 -34.76 -18.47
CA LYS A 817 6.85 -35.08 -17.19
C LYS A 817 5.34 -34.89 -17.30
N ASP A 818 4.59 -35.60 -16.46
CA ASP A 818 3.13 -35.44 -16.39
C ASP A 818 2.74 -34.10 -15.77
N ARG A 819 1.67 -33.49 -16.29
CA ARG A 819 1.25 -32.11 -15.97
C ARG A 819 -0.01 -32.12 -15.12
N THR A 820 0.10 -32.73 -13.94
CA THR A 820 -1.02 -32.98 -13.01
C THR A 820 -1.81 -31.73 -12.62
N ALA A 821 -1.20 -30.54 -12.59
CA ALA A 821 -1.83 -29.28 -12.19
C ALA A 821 -2.55 -28.52 -13.32
N GLN A 822 -2.19 -28.73 -14.59
CA GLN A 822 -2.74 -27.99 -15.74
C GLN A 822 -3.58 -28.87 -16.68
N GLY A 823 -3.67 -30.16 -16.36
CA GLY A 823 -4.19 -31.20 -17.26
C GLY A 823 -3.16 -31.58 -18.32
N GLY A 824 -3.17 -32.86 -18.71
CA GLY A 824 -2.27 -33.42 -19.71
C GLY A 824 -1.03 -34.10 -19.11
N GLY A 825 -0.37 -34.87 -19.96
CA GLY A 825 0.76 -35.75 -19.64
C GLY A 825 2.00 -35.46 -20.48
N LYS A 826 2.90 -36.44 -20.56
CA LYS A 826 3.96 -36.47 -21.58
C LYS A 826 3.35 -36.37 -22.99
N GLY A 827 4.04 -35.70 -23.91
CA GLY A 827 3.59 -35.53 -25.28
C GLY A 827 4.32 -34.42 -26.02
N PHE A 828 3.89 -34.14 -27.25
CA PHE A 828 4.45 -33.02 -28.01
C PHE A 828 3.41 -32.32 -28.90
N VAL A 829 3.73 -31.07 -29.24
CA VAL A 829 3.03 -30.33 -30.28
C VAL A 829 4.04 -29.54 -31.11
N PHE A 830 3.95 -29.70 -32.41
CA PHE A 830 4.60 -28.84 -33.39
C PHE A 830 3.51 -28.09 -34.16
N THR A 831 3.56 -26.78 -34.23
CA THR A 831 2.60 -25.98 -34.99
C THR A 831 3.29 -24.84 -35.72
N LEU A 832 2.91 -24.66 -36.97
CA LEU A 832 3.27 -23.57 -37.84
C LEU A 832 1.98 -22.83 -38.18
N GLY A 833 1.79 -21.62 -37.70
CA GLY A 833 0.59 -20.84 -37.98
C GLY A 833 -0.66 -21.26 -37.20
N GLY A 834 -0.57 -22.15 -36.20
CA GLY A 834 -1.69 -22.57 -35.36
C GLY A 834 -2.36 -23.87 -35.84
N TYR A 835 -3.63 -24.05 -35.47
CA TYR A 835 -4.35 -25.33 -35.59
C TYR A 835 -5.54 -25.25 -36.55
N HIS A 836 -6.18 -26.39 -36.82
CA HIS A 836 -7.44 -26.45 -37.54
C HIS A 836 -8.54 -25.63 -36.83
N PRO A 837 -9.38 -24.82 -37.53
CA PRO A 837 -10.38 -23.95 -36.90
C PRO A 837 -11.38 -24.67 -35.99
N ARG A 838 -11.69 -25.93 -36.29
CA ARG A 838 -12.61 -26.78 -35.50
C ARG A 838 -11.92 -27.61 -34.41
N PHE A 839 -10.60 -27.53 -34.27
CA PHE A 839 -9.86 -28.26 -33.24
C PHE A 839 -9.99 -27.52 -31.90
N LYS A 840 -10.47 -28.20 -30.86
CA LYS A 840 -10.54 -27.63 -29.50
C LYS A 840 -9.15 -27.68 -28.86
N ARG A 841 -8.34 -26.65 -29.14
CA ARG A 841 -6.98 -26.52 -28.61
C ARG A 841 -6.97 -26.53 -27.08
N PRO A 842 -6.17 -27.41 -26.43
CA PRO A 842 -5.91 -27.32 -24.99
C PRO A 842 -5.33 -25.95 -24.60
N ALA A 843 -5.61 -25.48 -23.38
CA ALA A 843 -5.15 -24.17 -22.91
C ALA A 843 -3.61 -24.05 -22.86
N TYR A 844 -2.93 -25.17 -22.63
CA TYR A 844 -1.48 -25.24 -22.48
C TYR A 844 -0.72 -25.43 -23.80
N TYR A 845 -1.42 -25.62 -24.92
CA TYR A 845 -0.79 -25.65 -26.25
C TYR A 845 -0.47 -24.22 -26.71
N PRO A 846 0.68 -24.01 -27.39
CA PRO A 846 1.06 -22.69 -27.88
C PRO A 846 0.07 -22.21 -28.94
N ASN A 847 -0.01 -20.89 -29.15
CA ASN A 847 -0.90 -20.28 -30.14
C ASN A 847 -0.17 -19.30 -31.06
N PRO A 848 0.70 -19.79 -31.96
CA PRO A 848 1.40 -18.91 -32.88
C PRO A 848 0.43 -18.26 -33.89
N PRO A 849 0.71 -17.02 -34.34
CA PRO A 849 -0.08 -16.37 -35.37
C PRO A 849 0.02 -17.11 -36.71
N ARG A 850 -1.07 -17.09 -37.49
CA ARG A 850 -1.16 -17.70 -38.84
C ARG A 850 0.01 -17.26 -39.72
N VAL A 851 0.63 -18.20 -40.43
CA VAL A 851 1.69 -17.88 -41.40
C VAL A 851 1.04 -17.33 -42.65
N GLY A 852 1.50 -16.18 -43.14
CA GLY A 852 0.88 -15.56 -44.29
C GLY A 852 1.31 -14.12 -44.50
N TRP A 853 0.49 -13.43 -45.27
CA TRP A 853 0.71 -12.05 -45.64
C TRP A 853 -0.62 -11.31 -45.75
N ARG A 854 -0.58 -10.00 -45.54
CA ARG A 854 -1.68 -9.08 -45.73
C ARG A 854 -1.17 -7.90 -46.54
N TRP A 855 -1.75 -7.69 -47.71
CA TRP A 855 -1.43 -6.55 -48.56
C TRP A 855 -2.64 -5.64 -48.71
N GLN A 856 -2.52 -4.42 -48.20
CA GLN A 856 -3.57 -3.40 -48.30
C GLN A 856 -3.12 -2.29 -49.23
N ARG A 857 -3.83 -2.09 -50.34
CA ARG A 857 -3.54 -1.06 -51.34
C ARG A 857 -4.80 -0.33 -51.75
N GLY A 858 -4.96 0.88 -51.22
CA GLY A 858 -6.18 1.67 -51.40
C GLY A 858 -7.42 0.93 -50.87
N PRO A 859 -8.49 0.76 -51.67
CA PRO A 859 -9.71 0.06 -51.27
C PRO A 859 -9.58 -1.48 -51.28
N VAL A 860 -8.49 -2.03 -51.80
CA VAL A 860 -8.27 -3.48 -51.92
C VAL A 860 -7.43 -4.00 -50.76
N THR A 861 -7.90 -5.05 -50.09
CA THR A 861 -7.12 -5.83 -49.12
C THR A 861 -7.08 -7.28 -49.57
N ILE A 862 -5.87 -7.83 -49.76
CA ILE A 862 -5.63 -9.24 -50.07
C ILE A 862 -4.90 -9.88 -48.89
N ARG A 863 -5.35 -11.06 -48.48
CA ARG A 863 -4.81 -11.81 -47.34
C ARG A 863 -4.67 -13.27 -47.73
N GLY A 864 -3.48 -13.82 -47.57
CA GLY A 864 -3.22 -15.25 -47.68
C GLY A 864 -2.70 -15.77 -46.36
N GLN A 865 -3.27 -16.86 -45.85
CA GLN A 865 -2.85 -17.48 -44.59
C GLN A 865 -2.85 -19.00 -44.70
N VAL A 866 -1.92 -19.62 -44.01
CA VAL A 866 -1.77 -21.07 -43.90
C VAL A 866 -1.44 -21.45 -42.47
N TYR A 867 -1.73 -22.71 -42.15
CA TYR A 867 -1.33 -23.34 -40.91
C TYR A 867 -1.02 -24.82 -41.13
N ALA A 868 -0.19 -25.37 -40.25
CA ALA A 868 0.02 -26.79 -40.08
C ALA A 868 0.23 -27.07 -38.59
N ALA A 869 -0.31 -28.17 -38.08
CA ALA A 869 -0.08 -28.63 -36.72
C ALA A 869 0.08 -30.14 -36.69
N LEU A 870 0.99 -30.60 -35.84
CA LEU A 870 1.27 -31.99 -35.56
C LEU A 870 1.21 -32.17 -34.04
N THR A 871 0.30 -33.03 -33.60
CA THR A 871 0.12 -33.42 -32.19
C THR A 871 0.23 -34.93 -32.06
N ASP A 872 0.22 -35.43 -30.82
CA ASP A 872 0.21 -36.88 -30.53
C ASP A 872 -0.97 -37.62 -31.21
N GLY A 873 -2.08 -36.91 -31.49
CA GLY A 873 -3.31 -37.52 -32.02
C GLY A 873 -3.60 -37.23 -33.50
N ALA A 874 -3.08 -36.14 -34.06
CA ALA A 874 -3.47 -35.68 -35.39
C ALA A 874 -2.42 -34.82 -36.09
N PHE A 875 -2.44 -34.87 -37.42
CA PHE A 875 -1.87 -33.89 -38.31
C PHE A 875 -2.97 -33.00 -38.86
N MET A 876 -2.73 -31.71 -38.94
CA MET A 876 -3.68 -30.71 -39.42
C MET A 876 -2.93 -29.80 -40.38
N ALA A 877 -3.58 -29.41 -41.47
CA ALA A 877 -3.03 -28.41 -42.39
C ALA A 877 -4.17 -27.68 -43.06
N GLY A 878 -4.01 -26.39 -43.33
CA GLY A 878 -5.02 -25.64 -44.06
C GLY A 878 -4.60 -24.24 -44.37
N GLY A 879 -5.48 -23.50 -45.03
CA GLY A 879 -5.23 -22.14 -45.42
C GLY A 879 -6.46 -21.45 -45.99
N GLU A 880 -6.36 -20.13 -46.02
CA GLU A 880 -7.37 -19.23 -46.53
C GLU A 880 -6.68 -18.20 -47.45
N LEU A 881 -7.26 -17.98 -48.62
CA LEU A 881 -6.97 -16.84 -49.48
C LEU A 881 -8.23 -15.99 -49.59
N SER A 882 -8.16 -14.76 -49.12
CA SER A 882 -9.26 -13.81 -49.20
C SER A 882 -8.82 -12.51 -49.85
N ALA A 883 -9.71 -11.91 -50.63
CA ALA A 883 -9.57 -10.52 -51.07
C ALA A 883 -10.88 -9.78 -50.88
N SER A 884 -10.77 -8.51 -50.51
CA SER A 884 -11.91 -7.62 -50.34
C SER A 884 -11.63 -6.28 -51.00
N TYR A 885 -12.68 -5.67 -51.52
CA TYR A 885 -12.70 -4.32 -52.08
C TYR A 885 -13.83 -3.56 -51.38
N ASP A 886 -13.51 -2.42 -50.77
CA ASP A 886 -14.50 -1.48 -50.22
C ASP A 886 -14.16 -0.05 -50.66
N GLN A 887 -15.03 0.53 -51.48
CA GLN A 887 -14.90 1.93 -51.92
C GLN A 887 -16.27 2.60 -51.91
N GLY A 888 -16.32 3.81 -51.35
CA GLY A 888 -17.52 4.63 -51.32
C GLY A 888 -17.36 5.92 -52.14
N HIS A 889 -18.03 6.02 -53.29
CA HIS A 889 -18.21 7.26 -54.06
C HIS A 889 -19.69 7.35 -54.49
N GLY A 890 -20.55 7.93 -53.66
CA GLY A 890 -22.01 8.03 -53.87
C GLY A 890 -22.79 6.72 -53.63
N ILE A 891 -22.22 5.59 -54.03
CA ILE A 891 -22.67 4.22 -53.70
C ILE A 891 -21.52 3.53 -52.96
N GLN A 892 -21.82 2.82 -51.86
CA GLN A 892 -20.82 2.00 -51.18
C GLN A 892 -20.81 0.60 -51.80
N LEU A 893 -19.76 0.29 -52.55
CA LEU A 893 -19.57 -1.00 -53.22
C LEU A 893 -18.60 -1.86 -52.40
N GLN A 894 -19.06 -3.05 -52.05
CA GLN A 894 -18.27 -4.08 -51.36
C GLN A 894 -18.20 -5.31 -52.27
N ALA A 895 -17.01 -5.82 -52.54
CA ALA A 895 -16.83 -7.11 -53.21
C ALA A 895 -15.82 -7.94 -52.43
N TRP A 896 -16.03 -9.24 -52.34
CA TRP A 896 -15.13 -10.13 -51.62
C TRP A 896 -15.10 -11.52 -52.24
N PHE A 897 -13.96 -12.20 -52.08
CA PHE A 897 -13.90 -13.64 -52.20
C PHE A 897 -13.11 -14.25 -51.05
N THR A 898 -13.45 -15.49 -50.73
CA THR A 898 -12.74 -16.31 -49.75
C THR A 898 -12.63 -17.72 -50.32
N ALA A 899 -11.40 -18.19 -50.53
CA ALA A 899 -11.08 -19.56 -50.84
C ALA A 899 -10.41 -20.19 -49.61
N TRP A 900 -10.80 -21.40 -49.22
CA TRP A 900 -10.21 -22.09 -48.08
C TRP A 900 -10.03 -23.58 -48.35
N LEU A 901 -9.08 -24.18 -47.66
CA LEU A 901 -8.85 -25.61 -47.58
C LEU A 901 -8.41 -25.94 -46.16
N ASP A 902 -9.12 -26.82 -45.49
CA ASP A 902 -8.79 -27.32 -44.16
C ASP A 902 -8.75 -28.85 -44.21
N ALA A 903 -7.64 -29.43 -43.78
CA ALA A 903 -7.41 -30.86 -43.69
C ALA A 903 -7.09 -31.24 -42.24
N LEU A 904 -7.64 -32.37 -41.81
CA LEU A 904 -7.36 -33.00 -40.55
C LEU A 904 -7.17 -34.50 -40.77
N VAL A 905 -6.00 -35.00 -40.43
CA VAL A 905 -5.60 -36.40 -40.57
C VAL A 905 -5.30 -36.94 -39.18
N GLN A 906 -6.14 -37.84 -38.71
CA GLN A 906 -5.91 -38.65 -37.53
C GLN A 906 -4.99 -39.81 -37.91
N TRP A 907 -3.98 -40.05 -37.09
CA TRP A 907 -3.05 -41.14 -37.32
C TRP A 907 -3.71 -42.50 -37.12
N LYS A 908 -4.46 -42.69 -36.02
CA LYS A 908 -4.89 -44.01 -35.54
C LYS A 908 -6.26 -44.02 -34.81
N PRO A 909 -7.21 -44.88 -35.23
CA PRO A 909 -7.21 -45.51 -36.57
C PRO A 909 -7.14 -44.42 -37.65
N PHE A 910 -6.47 -44.71 -38.77
CA PHE A 910 -6.24 -43.70 -39.81
C PHE A 910 -7.57 -43.15 -40.31
N TYR A 911 -7.77 -41.84 -40.21
CA TYR A 911 -8.98 -41.17 -40.65
C TYR A 911 -8.63 -39.74 -41.10
N PHE A 912 -9.17 -39.28 -42.22
CA PHE A 912 -9.01 -37.91 -42.69
C PHE A 912 -10.37 -37.22 -42.87
N ASP A 913 -10.38 -35.90 -42.67
CA ASP A 913 -11.47 -34.97 -42.93
C ASP A 913 -10.88 -33.76 -43.69
N LEU A 914 -11.38 -33.50 -44.89
CA LEU A 914 -10.94 -32.45 -45.79
C LEU A 914 -12.15 -31.59 -46.14
N SER A 915 -12.08 -30.30 -45.86
CA SER A 915 -13.07 -29.29 -46.22
C SER A 915 -12.41 -28.26 -47.12
N MET A 916 -12.96 -27.99 -48.29
CA MET A 916 -12.49 -26.92 -49.15
C MET A 916 -13.65 -26.15 -49.76
N GLY A 917 -13.45 -24.89 -50.08
CA GLY A 917 -14.49 -24.10 -50.70
C GLY A 917 -14.02 -22.77 -51.25
N LEU A 918 -14.92 -22.16 -52.02
CA LEU A 918 -14.79 -20.84 -52.58
C LEU A 918 -16.12 -20.13 -52.39
N ASN A 919 -16.08 -18.93 -51.82
CA ASN A 919 -17.21 -18.03 -51.69
C ASN A 919 -16.88 -16.70 -52.34
N ILE A 920 -17.77 -16.19 -53.19
CA ILE A 920 -17.65 -14.92 -53.90
C ILE A 920 -18.92 -14.11 -53.65
N GLY A 921 -18.77 -12.87 -53.19
CA GLY A 921 -19.89 -11.99 -52.92
C GLY A 921 -19.68 -10.56 -53.40
N VAL A 922 -20.79 -9.89 -53.70
CA VAL A 922 -20.84 -8.46 -54.00
C VAL A 922 -22.04 -7.85 -53.28
N ALA A 923 -21.85 -6.69 -52.66
CA ALA A 923 -22.90 -5.90 -52.06
C ALA A 923 -22.80 -4.43 -52.46
N ALA A 924 -23.93 -3.79 -52.72
CA ALA A 924 -24.03 -2.37 -52.97
C ALA A 924 -25.01 -1.75 -51.99
N THR A 925 -24.59 -0.69 -51.28
CA THR A 925 -25.47 0.10 -50.43
C THR A 925 -25.76 1.43 -51.11
N VAL A 926 -27.02 1.66 -51.45
CA VAL A 926 -27.50 2.87 -52.13
C VAL A 926 -28.31 3.70 -51.14
N LYS A 927 -27.98 5.00 -51.02
CA LYS A 927 -28.77 5.95 -50.25
C LYS A 927 -29.86 6.53 -51.14
N VAL A 928 -31.13 6.23 -50.84
CA VAL A 928 -32.28 6.81 -51.53
C VAL A 928 -33.00 7.75 -50.55
N LEU A 929 -32.86 9.06 -50.76
CA LEU A 929 -33.43 10.13 -49.93
C LEU A 929 -33.00 10.04 -48.44
N PHE A 930 -33.75 9.29 -47.62
CA PHE A 930 -33.53 9.06 -46.17
C PHE A 930 -33.25 7.58 -45.79
N VAL A 931 -33.35 6.62 -46.73
CA VAL A 931 -33.23 5.17 -46.47
C VAL A 931 -32.00 4.59 -47.18
N ARG A 932 -31.21 3.77 -46.48
CA ARG A 932 -30.09 3.01 -47.06
C ARG A 932 -30.59 1.61 -47.44
N VAL A 933 -30.57 1.27 -48.73
CA VAL A 933 -30.93 -0.07 -49.22
C VAL A 933 -29.65 -0.83 -49.57
N ARG A 934 -29.44 -1.99 -48.94
CA ARG A 934 -28.31 -2.90 -49.21
C ARG A 934 -28.80 -4.05 -50.08
N ILE A 935 -28.19 -4.22 -51.25
CA ILE A 935 -28.40 -5.37 -52.15
C ILE A 935 -27.15 -6.23 -52.08
N SER A 936 -27.29 -7.54 -51.86
CA SER A 936 -26.16 -8.49 -51.80
C SER A 936 -26.43 -9.75 -52.62
N LEU A 937 -25.44 -10.17 -53.41
CA LEU A 937 -25.41 -11.43 -54.15
C LEU A 937 -24.19 -12.24 -53.69
N GLU A 938 -24.38 -13.54 -53.44
CA GLU A 938 -23.35 -14.45 -52.97
C GLU A 938 -23.43 -15.78 -53.73
N VAL A 939 -22.29 -16.27 -54.22
CA VAL A 939 -22.13 -17.56 -54.89
C VAL A 939 -21.00 -18.31 -54.21
N GLY A 940 -21.25 -19.55 -53.79
CA GLY A 940 -20.24 -20.37 -53.14
C GLY A 940 -20.34 -21.85 -53.48
N VAL A 941 -19.19 -22.52 -53.52
CA VAL A 941 -19.07 -23.97 -53.68
C VAL A 941 -18.21 -24.49 -52.53
N SER A 942 -18.63 -25.58 -51.89
CA SER A 942 -17.83 -26.27 -50.87
C SER A 942 -17.85 -27.78 -51.06
N LEU A 943 -16.77 -28.45 -50.68
CA LEU A 943 -16.58 -29.90 -50.74
C LEU A 943 -16.06 -30.39 -49.38
N ASP A 944 -16.83 -31.25 -48.74
CA ASP A 944 -16.40 -32.04 -47.58
C ASP A 944 -16.03 -33.46 -48.08
N LEU A 945 -14.85 -33.98 -47.73
CA LEU A 945 -14.37 -35.32 -48.08
C LEU A 945 -13.80 -36.00 -46.82
N TRP A 946 -14.15 -37.26 -46.58
CA TRP A 946 -13.67 -38.03 -45.43
C TRP A 946 -13.31 -39.47 -45.80
N GLY A 947 -12.55 -40.15 -44.94
CA GLY A 947 -12.36 -41.60 -45.00
C GLY A 947 -11.17 -42.10 -44.17
N PRO A 948 -10.94 -43.43 -44.12
CA PRO A 948 -11.76 -44.53 -44.64
C PRO A 948 -12.99 -44.85 -43.75
N PRO A 949 -14.08 -45.42 -44.33
CA PRO A 949 -14.32 -45.58 -45.76
C PRO A 949 -14.57 -44.23 -46.45
N ILE A 950 -14.19 -44.11 -47.73
CA ILE A 950 -14.16 -42.83 -48.43
C ILE A 950 -15.59 -42.37 -48.78
N GLY A 951 -15.92 -41.12 -48.44
CA GLY A 951 -17.18 -40.46 -48.78
C GLY A 951 -17.05 -38.94 -48.82
N GLY A 952 -18.06 -38.25 -49.36
CA GLY A 952 -18.02 -36.79 -49.48
C GLY A 952 -19.36 -36.12 -49.74
N ARG A 953 -19.36 -34.80 -49.60
CA ARG A 953 -20.52 -33.91 -49.79
C ARG A 953 -20.09 -32.63 -50.49
N ALA A 954 -20.66 -32.37 -51.67
CA ALA A 954 -20.52 -31.09 -52.37
C ALA A 954 -21.75 -30.21 -52.12
N LYS A 955 -21.55 -28.93 -51.76
CA LYS A 955 -22.61 -27.93 -51.64
C LYS A 955 -22.38 -26.79 -52.63
N VAL A 956 -23.42 -26.36 -53.32
CA VAL A 956 -23.40 -25.22 -54.24
C VAL A 956 -24.48 -24.23 -53.81
N LYS A 957 -24.09 -23.04 -53.37
CA LYS A 957 -24.97 -21.92 -52.98
C LYS A 957 -24.96 -20.86 -54.08
N ILE A 958 -26.13 -20.53 -54.61
CA ILE A 958 -26.30 -19.45 -55.59
C ILE A 958 -27.43 -18.55 -55.08
N TRP A 959 -27.06 -17.34 -54.65
CA TRP A 959 -27.98 -16.33 -54.12
C TRP A 959 -28.77 -16.81 -52.90
N PHE A 960 -30.02 -17.29 -53.06
CA PHE A 960 -30.86 -17.87 -52.01
C PHE A 960 -31.06 -19.39 -52.12
N ILE A 961 -30.54 -20.05 -53.18
CA ILE A 961 -30.72 -21.49 -53.43
C ILE A 961 -29.45 -22.25 -53.05
N THR A 962 -29.58 -23.38 -52.34
CA THR A 962 -28.47 -24.26 -51.99
C THR A 962 -28.75 -25.69 -52.46
N PHE A 963 -27.83 -26.27 -53.25
CA PHE A 963 -27.85 -27.67 -53.67
C PHE A 963 -26.81 -28.46 -52.88
N THR A 964 -27.14 -29.67 -52.41
CA THR A 964 -26.21 -30.58 -51.72
C THR A 964 -26.18 -31.93 -52.42
N ILE A 965 -25.00 -32.40 -52.83
CA ILE A 965 -24.75 -33.68 -53.49
C ILE A 965 -23.89 -34.53 -52.54
N ASN A 966 -24.39 -35.67 -52.08
CA ASN A 966 -23.61 -36.63 -51.28
C ASN A 966 -23.12 -37.78 -52.18
N PHE A 967 -21.90 -38.28 -51.97
CA PHE A 967 -21.31 -39.39 -52.72
C PHE A 967 -20.41 -40.26 -51.82
N GLY A 968 -20.20 -41.54 -52.17
CA GLY A 968 -19.42 -42.49 -51.37
C GLY A 968 -20.09 -42.92 -50.07
N ASN A 969 -19.29 -43.41 -49.10
CA ASN A 969 -19.78 -43.96 -47.83
C ASN A 969 -20.24 -42.87 -46.85
N SER A 970 -21.16 -43.24 -45.95
CA SER A 970 -21.49 -42.44 -44.76
C SER A 970 -20.27 -42.29 -43.84
N ARG A 971 -20.31 -41.25 -42.99
CA ARG A 971 -19.22 -40.87 -42.08
C ARG A 971 -19.20 -41.80 -40.85
N ASP A 972 -18.95 -43.09 -41.07
CA ASP A 972 -19.11 -44.16 -40.08
C ASP A 972 -17.83 -44.48 -39.28
N GLY A 973 -16.69 -43.90 -39.66
CA GLY A 973 -15.39 -44.06 -38.98
C GLY A 973 -14.53 -45.19 -39.52
N ALA A 974 -13.26 -45.18 -39.10
CA ALA A 974 -12.26 -46.12 -39.58
C ALA A 974 -12.47 -47.54 -39.02
N PRO A 975 -12.23 -48.60 -39.82
CA PRO A 975 -12.35 -49.98 -39.37
C PRO A 975 -11.29 -50.31 -38.29
N ALA A 976 -11.64 -51.25 -37.40
CA ALA A 976 -10.72 -51.75 -36.39
C ALA A 976 -9.57 -52.57 -37.02
N ILE A 977 -8.38 -52.49 -36.42
CA ILE A 977 -7.19 -53.28 -36.79
C ILE A 977 -6.94 -54.42 -35.79
N GLU A 978 -6.20 -55.44 -36.21
CA GLU A 978 -5.84 -56.60 -35.37
C GLU A 978 -4.55 -56.36 -34.55
N TRP A 979 -4.34 -57.14 -33.47
CA TRP A 979 -3.20 -56.98 -32.56
C TRP A 979 -1.81 -57.02 -33.25
N PRO A 980 -1.53 -57.92 -34.22
CA PRO A 980 -0.22 -57.94 -34.88
C PRO A 980 0.11 -56.63 -35.61
N GLU A 981 -0.88 -56.02 -36.26
CA GLU A 981 -0.75 -54.74 -36.96
C GLU A 981 -0.63 -53.58 -35.98
N PHE A 982 -1.37 -53.65 -34.86
CA PHE A 982 -1.28 -52.67 -33.78
C PHE A 982 0.07 -52.74 -33.03
N ARG A 983 0.61 -53.94 -32.76
CA ARG A 983 1.85 -54.14 -31.99
C ARG A 983 3.08 -53.53 -32.67
N VAL A 984 3.16 -53.58 -34.00
CA VAL A 984 4.26 -52.97 -34.79
C VAL A 984 4.38 -51.47 -34.52
N GLN A 985 3.32 -50.85 -34.00
CA GLN A 985 3.22 -49.42 -33.76
C GLN A 985 3.58 -49.01 -32.34
N LEU A 986 3.79 -49.96 -31.43
CA LEU A 986 4.17 -49.69 -30.05
C LEU A 986 5.70 -49.66 -29.96
N PRO A 987 6.29 -48.83 -29.06
CA PRO A 987 7.69 -48.95 -28.68
C PRO A 987 7.94 -50.31 -28.00
N ALA A 988 9.18 -50.57 -27.58
CA ALA A 988 9.49 -51.76 -26.80
C ALA A 988 8.45 -51.92 -25.65
N PRO A 989 7.79 -53.08 -25.53
CA PRO A 989 6.61 -53.22 -24.68
C PRO A 989 6.91 -52.99 -23.20
N LEU A 990 8.17 -53.22 -22.80
CA LEU A 990 8.71 -52.98 -21.46
C LEU A 990 10.10 -52.36 -21.58
N SER A 991 10.42 -51.43 -20.69
CA SER A 991 11.74 -50.84 -20.52
C SER A 991 12.09 -50.66 -19.05
N LEU A 992 13.39 -50.68 -18.75
CA LEU A 992 13.93 -50.36 -17.43
C LEU A 992 14.64 -49.01 -17.51
N THR A 993 14.18 -48.02 -16.74
CA THR A 993 14.70 -46.65 -16.77
C THR A 993 15.32 -46.29 -15.42
N PRO A 994 16.62 -45.95 -15.35
CA PRO A 994 17.21 -45.40 -14.14
C PRO A 994 16.67 -43.98 -13.89
N LEU A 995 16.28 -43.69 -12.65
CA LEU A 995 15.76 -42.37 -12.25
C LEU A 995 16.86 -41.49 -11.65
N TRP A 996 17.69 -42.08 -10.78
CA TRP A 996 18.86 -41.45 -10.18
C TRP A 996 19.80 -42.53 -9.60
N GLY A 997 21.03 -42.14 -9.28
CA GLY A 997 22.04 -43.06 -8.76
C GLY A 997 22.71 -43.91 -9.84
N LEU A 998 22.55 -43.59 -11.12
CA LEU A 998 23.33 -44.19 -12.20
C LEU A 998 24.74 -43.56 -12.21
N LEU A 999 25.78 -44.39 -12.21
CA LEU A 999 27.17 -43.93 -12.30
C LEU A 999 27.54 -43.76 -13.78
N ALA A 1000 27.29 -42.56 -14.32
CA ALA A 1000 27.51 -42.21 -15.73
C ALA A 1000 28.95 -41.75 -16.05
N ASP A 1001 29.81 -41.70 -15.04
CA ASP A 1001 31.22 -41.32 -15.05
C ASP A 1001 32.18 -42.48 -15.43
N VAL A 1002 31.61 -43.61 -15.86
CA VAL A 1002 32.32 -44.76 -16.41
C VAL A 1002 32.77 -44.43 -17.85
N ASP A 1003 34.00 -44.83 -18.22
CA ASP A 1003 34.53 -44.61 -19.56
C ASP A 1003 33.57 -45.20 -20.63
N PRO A 1004 33.30 -44.50 -21.75
CA PRO A 1004 32.49 -45.06 -22.84
C PRO A 1004 32.96 -46.43 -23.33
N GLU A 1005 34.28 -46.70 -23.30
CA GLU A 1005 34.84 -48.00 -23.65
C GLU A 1005 34.51 -49.07 -22.62
N GLU A 1006 34.56 -48.74 -21.33
CA GLU A 1006 34.16 -49.65 -20.25
C GLU A 1006 32.65 -49.93 -20.30
N THR A 1007 31.83 -48.90 -20.54
CA THR A 1007 30.38 -49.05 -20.72
C THR A 1007 30.07 -49.98 -21.90
N ALA A 1008 30.78 -49.83 -23.02
CA ALA A 1008 30.64 -50.68 -24.19
C ALA A 1008 31.12 -52.12 -23.92
N ALA A 1009 32.23 -52.29 -23.19
CA ALA A 1009 32.78 -53.59 -22.83
C ALA A 1009 31.85 -54.37 -21.89
N ARG A 1010 31.33 -53.72 -20.84
CA ARG A 1010 30.34 -54.29 -19.91
C ARG A 1010 29.06 -54.69 -20.63
N SER A 1011 28.57 -53.83 -21.51
CA SER A 1011 27.38 -54.13 -22.34
C SER A 1011 27.61 -55.32 -23.27
N ALA A 1012 28.79 -55.42 -23.90
CA ALA A 1012 29.16 -56.55 -24.76
C ALA A 1012 29.35 -57.85 -23.96
N ALA A 1013 29.82 -57.76 -22.71
CA ALA A 1013 29.98 -58.87 -21.79
C ALA A 1013 28.66 -59.27 -21.07
N GLY A 1014 27.60 -58.49 -21.20
CA GLY A 1014 26.33 -58.72 -20.50
C GLY A 1014 26.40 -58.44 -19.00
N GLU A 1015 27.35 -57.61 -18.56
CA GLU A 1015 27.56 -57.24 -17.16
C GLU A 1015 26.52 -56.22 -16.66
N PRO A 1016 26.20 -56.20 -15.35
CA PRO A 1016 25.22 -55.28 -14.80
C PRO A 1016 25.68 -53.83 -14.88
N VAL A 1017 24.69 -52.93 -15.00
CA VAL A 1017 24.89 -51.48 -14.99
C VAL A 1017 25.32 -51.03 -13.59
N LEU A 1018 26.32 -50.15 -13.52
CA LEU A 1018 26.80 -49.61 -12.25
C LEU A 1018 25.86 -48.55 -11.68
N VAL A 1019 25.55 -48.70 -10.39
CA VAL A 1019 24.70 -47.79 -9.63
C VAL A 1019 25.41 -47.39 -8.33
N SER A 1020 25.04 -46.24 -7.78
CA SER A 1020 25.63 -45.67 -6.57
C SER A 1020 25.25 -46.51 -5.34
N CYS A 1021 26.23 -46.70 -4.45
CA CYS A 1021 26.00 -47.28 -3.13
C CYS A 1021 25.30 -46.30 -2.17
N GLU A 1022 25.23 -45.01 -2.50
CA GLU A 1022 24.50 -43.96 -1.76
C GLU A 1022 22.99 -43.97 -2.10
N GLY A 1023 22.45 -45.13 -2.43
CA GLY A 1023 21.11 -45.31 -2.96
C GLY A 1023 21.00 -45.08 -4.47
N PHE A 1024 19.96 -45.65 -5.05
CA PHE A 1024 19.57 -45.44 -6.44
C PHE A 1024 18.07 -45.67 -6.61
N ALA A 1025 17.50 -45.24 -7.74
CA ALA A 1025 16.15 -45.63 -8.09
C ALA A 1025 16.05 -46.01 -9.55
N VAL A 1026 15.25 -47.05 -9.80
CA VAL A 1026 15.00 -47.60 -11.13
C VAL A 1026 13.51 -47.84 -11.31
N ARG A 1027 13.04 -47.79 -12.55
CA ARG A 1027 11.63 -47.94 -12.88
C ARG A 1027 11.41 -48.89 -14.04
N THR A 1028 10.47 -49.81 -13.89
CA THR A 1028 9.90 -50.53 -15.03
C THR A 1028 8.82 -49.67 -15.67
N GLU A 1029 8.85 -49.50 -16.98
CA GLU A 1029 7.83 -48.78 -17.75
C GLU A 1029 7.29 -49.68 -18.85
N ALA A 1030 5.97 -49.77 -18.96
CA ALA A 1030 5.24 -50.52 -19.97
C ALA A 1030 4.65 -49.57 -21.01
N ALA A 1031 4.79 -49.92 -22.29
CA ALA A 1031 4.17 -49.18 -23.39
C ALA A 1031 2.64 -49.37 -23.43
N VAL A 1032 2.15 -50.45 -22.81
CA VAL A 1032 0.74 -50.81 -22.66
C VAL A 1032 0.33 -50.51 -21.22
N PRO A 1033 -0.75 -49.77 -20.96
CA PRO A 1033 -1.25 -49.57 -19.61
C PRO A 1033 -1.65 -50.91 -18.99
N ALA A 1034 -1.35 -51.09 -17.71
CA ALA A 1034 -1.72 -52.27 -16.95
C ALA A 1034 -3.10 -52.06 -16.28
N SER A 1035 -3.90 -53.12 -16.22
CA SER A 1035 -5.06 -53.20 -15.33
C SER A 1035 -4.63 -53.59 -13.92
N ARG A 1036 -3.57 -54.39 -13.78
CA ARG A 1036 -2.97 -54.72 -12.49
C ARG A 1036 -1.49 -55.03 -12.59
N ILE A 1037 -0.78 -54.87 -11.48
CA ILE A 1037 0.65 -55.22 -11.36
C ILE A 1037 0.80 -56.36 -10.37
N ILE A 1038 1.55 -57.38 -10.78
CA ILE A 1038 1.90 -58.55 -9.97
C ILE A 1038 3.41 -58.45 -9.68
N TYR A 1039 3.77 -58.37 -8.39
CA TYR A 1039 5.13 -58.25 -7.89
C TYR A 1039 5.48 -59.50 -7.08
N ASN A 1040 6.49 -60.25 -7.51
CA ASN A 1040 6.90 -61.53 -6.89
C ASN A 1040 5.70 -62.48 -6.67
N ASP A 1041 4.93 -62.71 -7.73
CA ASP A 1041 3.72 -63.56 -7.78
C ASP A 1041 2.53 -63.09 -6.91
N GLU A 1042 2.62 -61.95 -6.24
CA GLU A 1042 1.54 -61.36 -5.43
C GLU A 1042 1.06 -60.01 -6.01
N PRO A 1043 -0.22 -59.64 -5.86
CA PRO A 1043 -0.71 -58.33 -6.30
C PRO A 1043 -0.03 -57.19 -5.53
N LEU A 1044 0.51 -56.19 -6.24
CA LEU A 1044 1.15 -55.04 -5.60
C LEU A 1044 0.07 -54.11 -4.98
N PRO A 1045 0.13 -53.78 -3.68
CA PRO A 1045 -0.87 -52.91 -3.04
C PRO A 1045 -0.98 -51.53 -3.72
N GLY A 1046 -2.21 -51.10 -4.02
CA GLY A 1046 -2.47 -49.83 -4.72
C GLY A 1046 -2.22 -49.86 -6.23
N ALA A 1047 -1.83 -51.01 -6.78
CA ALA A 1047 -1.59 -51.23 -8.21
C ALA A 1047 -2.72 -52.02 -8.90
N GLU A 1048 -3.95 -51.88 -8.41
CA GLU A 1048 -5.17 -52.32 -9.07
C GLU A 1048 -5.81 -51.15 -9.81
N GLY A 1049 -6.10 -51.34 -11.08
CA GLY A 1049 -6.70 -50.36 -11.98
C GLY A 1049 -7.88 -50.96 -12.73
N SER A 1050 -8.59 -50.10 -13.47
CA SER A 1050 -9.67 -50.55 -14.34
C SER A 1050 -9.12 -51.31 -15.55
N PRO A 1051 -9.93 -52.21 -16.15
CA PRO A 1051 -9.67 -52.72 -17.49
C PRO A 1051 -9.37 -51.59 -18.49
N ILE A 1052 -8.52 -51.88 -19.47
CA ILE A 1052 -8.10 -50.90 -20.48
C ILE A 1052 -8.94 -51.03 -21.75
N ASP A 1053 -9.04 -49.96 -22.53
CA ASP A 1053 -9.58 -50.01 -23.89
C ASP A 1053 -8.43 -50.04 -24.90
N ILE A 1054 -8.68 -50.58 -26.09
CA ILE A 1054 -7.72 -50.52 -27.22
C ILE A 1054 -8.45 -49.93 -28.42
N ARG A 1055 -8.40 -48.60 -28.55
CA ARG A 1055 -9.19 -47.85 -29.54
C ARG A 1055 -8.96 -48.32 -30.97
N PRO A 1056 -7.71 -48.50 -31.46
CA PRO A 1056 -7.49 -48.91 -32.85
C PRO A 1056 -8.06 -50.30 -33.15
N MET A 1057 -8.19 -51.16 -32.15
CA MET A 1057 -8.78 -52.49 -32.28
C MET A 1057 -10.29 -52.52 -32.01
N GLY A 1058 -10.89 -51.38 -31.62
CA GLY A 1058 -12.29 -51.34 -31.23
C GLY A 1058 -12.63 -52.14 -29.97
N LEU A 1059 -11.63 -52.57 -29.19
CA LEU A 1059 -11.80 -53.39 -27.99
C LEU A 1059 -12.09 -52.52 -26.76
N ARG A 1060 -12.90 -53.07 -25.86
CA ARG A 1060 -13.20 -52.48 -24.55
C ARG A 1060 -12.95 -53.49 -23.43
N GLU A 1061 -12.67 -52.97 -22.25
CA GLU A 1061 -12.52 -53.76 -21.01
C GLU A 1061 -11.50 -54.92 -21.10
N VAL A 1062 -10.38 -54.68 -21.77
CA VAL A 1062 -9.27 -55.63 -21.89
C VAL A 1062 -8.48 -55.68 -20.58
N VAL A 1063 -8.14 -56.88 -20.12
CA VAL A 1063 -7.26 -57.08 -18.96
C VAL A 1063 -5.81 -57.11 -19.42
N SER A 1064 -4.99 -56.21 -18.86
CA SER A 1064 -3.55 -56.11 -19.09
C SER A 1064 -2.80 -56.33 -17.78
N GLU A 1065 -1.84 -57.24 -17.74
CA GLU A 1065 -1.10 -57.59 -16.52
C GLU A 1065 0.40 -57.28 -16.68
N HIS A 1066 0.96 -56.56 -15.71
CA HIS A 1066 2.40 -56.31 -15.64
C HIS A 1066 3.00 -57.18 -14.53
N HIS A 1067 3.75 -58.20 -14.92
CA HIS A 1067 4.45 -59.12 -14.01
C HIS A 1067 5.88 -58.63 -13.79
N VAL A 1068 6.28 -58.43 -12.52
CA VAL A 1068 7.62 -58.00 -12.13
C VAL A 1068 8.16 -58.94 -11.06
N THR A 1069 9.35 -59.48 -11.30
CA THR A 1069 10.05 -60.35 -10.34
C THR A 1069 11.39 -59.71 -9.97
N LEU A 1070 11.66 -59.58 -8.67
CA LEU A 1070 12.91 -59.07 -8.13
C LEU A 1070 13.61 -60.19 -7.35
N THR A 1071 14.82 -60.55 -7.78
CA THR A 1071 15.64 -61.62 -7.18
C THR A 1071 16.98 -61.08 -6.68
N SER A 1072 17.51 -61.66 -5.60
CA SER A 1072 18.83 -61.33 -5.04
C SER A 1072 19.72 -62.57 -5.03
N ASP A 1073 20.86 -62.49 -5.72
CA ASP A 1073 21.82 -63.60 -5.85
C ASP A 1073 22.64 -63.84 -4.57
N ILE A 1074 22.69 -62.85 -3.68
CA ILE A 1074 23.46 -62.89 -2.42
C ILE A 1074 22.59 -63.11 -1.18
N GLY A 1075 21.29 -63.37 -1.36
CA GLY A 1075 20.36 -63.61 -0.24
C GLY A 1075 20.09 -62.39 0.65
N ALA A 1076 20.44 -61.18 0.21
CA ALA A 1076 20.14 -59.94 0.93
C ALA A 1076 18.62 -59.70 1.07
N SER A 1077 18.20 -59.19 2.22
CA SER A 1077 16.82 -58.75 2.44
C SER A 1077 16.54 -57.50 1.59
N LEU A 1078 15.50 -57.58 0.75
CA LEU A 1078 15.05 -56.46 -0.07
C LEU A 1078 13.85 -55.72 0.56
N ALA A 1079 13.53 -56.02 1.83
CA ALA A 1079 12.36 -55.49 2.52
C ALA A 1079 12.40 -53.96 2.73
N ASP A 1080 13.60 -53.38 2.77
CA ASP A 1080 13.81 -51.94 2.99
C ASP A 1080 13.70 -51.12 1.70
N TRP A 1081 13.52 -51.78 0.54
CA TRP A 1081 13.33 -51.09 -0.73
C TRP A 1081 11.91 -50.56 -0.81
N ARG A 1082 11.78 -49.28 -1.16
CA ARG A 1082 10.47 -48.70 -1.42
C ARG A 1082 10.02 -49.08 -2.82
N VAL A 1083 9.00 -49.93 -2.90
CA VAL A 1083 8.36 -50.36 -4.15
C VAL A 1083 7.04 -49.63 -4.31
N ALA A 1084 6.87 -48.88 -5.40
CA ALA A 1084 5.66 -48.09 -5.64
C ALA A 1084 5.15 -48.27 -7.08
N ALA A 1085 3.83 -48.37 -7.24
CA ALA A 1085 3.21 -48.36 -8.56
C ALA A 1085 3.48 -47.02 -9.26
N TYR A 1086 3.96 -47.09 -10.49
CA TYR A 1086 4.13 -45.95 -11.37
C TYR A 1086 2.89 -45.81 -12.26
N ARG A 1087 2.34 -44.60 -12.27
CA ARG A 1087 1.22 -44.21 -13.13
C ARG A 1087 1.66 -43.07 -14.02
N GLN A 1088 1.19 -43.08 -15.26
CA GLN A 1088 1.43 -41.99 -16.20
C GLN A 1088 0.23 -41.80 -17.13
N ASP A 1089 0.17 -40.62 -17.73
CA ASP A 1089 -0.81 -40.32 -18.76
C ASP A 1089 -0.41 -41.00 -20.08
N MET A 1090 -1.38 -41.60 -20.77
CA MET A 1090 -1.15 -42.42 -21.97
C MET A 1090 -1.98 -41.92 -23.16
N PRO A 1091 -1.57 -42.08 -24.42
CA PRO A 1091 -2.35 -41.59 -25.57
C PRO A 1091 -3.75 -42.20 -25.64
N LYS A 1092 -4.79 -41.35 -25.50
CA LYS A 1092 -6.21 -41.72 -25.64
C LYS A 1092 -6.52 -42.26 -27.03
N ALA A 1093 -5.75 -41.87 -28.05
CA ALA A 1093 -5.82 -42.41 -29.40
C ALA A 1093 -5.52 -43.93 -29.45
N MET A 1094 -4.73 -44.44 -28.51
CA MET A 1094 -4.39 -45.86 -28.40
C MET A 1094 -5.26 -46.54 -27.33
N TRP A 1095 -5.38 -45.93 -26.15
CA TRP A 1095 -5.89 -46.60 -24.93
C TRP A 1095 -7.24 -46.09 -24.43
N GLY A 1096 -7.85 -45.12 -25.11
CA GLY A 1096 -9.17 -44.61 -24.75
C GLY A 1096 -10.31 -45.44 -25.34
N ALA A 1097 -11.54 -45.17 -24.91
CA ALA A 1097 -12.71 -45.82 -25.47
C ALA A 1097 -12.79 -45.65 -27.01
N PRO A 1098 -13.27 -46.68 -27.74
CA PRO A 1098 -13.64 -46.59 -29.15
C PRO A 1098 -14.61 -45.43 -29.41
N LEU A 1099 -14.36 -44.68 -30.48
CA LEU A 1099 -15.11 -43.47 -30.84
C LEU A 1099 -16.54 -43.81 -31.26
N ARG A 1100 -17.51 -42.94 -30.91
CA ARG A 1100 -18.90 -43.08 -31.37
C ARG A 1100 -19.08 -42.45 -32.76
N LYS A 1101 -18.43 -41.32 -33.02
CA LYS A 1101 -18.37 -40.66 -34.32
C LYS A 1101 -16.93 -40.19 -34.61
N PRO A 1102 -16.52 -40.11 -35.88
CA PRO A 1102 -15.17 -39.63 -36.21
C PRO A 1102 -14.90 -38.18 -35.80
N ALA A 1103 -15.94 -37.35 -35.72
CA ALA A 1103 -15.82 -35.96 -35.31
C ALA A 1103 -15.47 -35.79 -33.81
N ASP A 1104 -15.72 -36.80 -32.98
CA ASP A 1104 -15.46 -36.77 -31.53
C ASP A 1104 -13.95 -36.71 -31.21
N VAL A 1105 -13.09 -36.94 -32.22
CA VAL A 1105 -11.63 -36.84 -32.15
C VAL A 1105 -11.16 -35.39 -31.96
N LEU A 1106 -11.99 -34.43 -32.37
CA LEU A 1106 -11.70 -32.99 -32.22
C LEU A 1106 -11.99 -32.48 -30.81
N ASP A 1107 -12.54 -33.34 -29.95
CA ASP A 1107 -13.03 -33.01 -28.62
C ASP A 1107 -12.06 -33.49 -27.52
N GLY A 1108 -11.24 -32.56 -27.03
CA GLY A 1108 -10.51 -32.66 -25.77
C GLY A 1108 -9.07 -33.17 -25.88
N ASP A 1109 -8.42 -33.24 -24.71
CA ASP A 1109 -7.03 -33.67 -24.57
C ASP A 1109 -6.85 -35.12 -25.07
N GLY A 1110 -5.81 -35.33 -25.88
CA GLY A 1110 -5.50 -36.59 -26.55
C GLY A 1110 -4.94 -37.66 -25.62
N LEU A 1111 -5.01 -37.45 -24.30
CA LEU A 1111 -4.40 -38.27 -23.26
C LEU A 1111 -5.45 -38.88 -22.31
N LEU A 1112 -5.15 -40.07 -21.81
CA LEU A 1112 -5.88 -40.82 -20.80
C LEU A 1112 -5.05 -40.75 -19.51
N SER A 1113 -5.61 -40.12 -18.48
CA SER A 1113 -4.81 -39.77 -17.31
C SER A 1113 -4.63 -40.92 -16.32
N ASN A 1114 -3.50 -40.91 -15.60
CA ASN A 1114 -3.23 -41.75 -14.43
C ASN A 1114 -3.31 -43.28 -14.68
N CYS A 1115 -2.86 -43.73 -15.86
CA CYS A 1115 -2.82 -45.15 -16.22
C CYS A 1115 -1.68 -45.86 -15.48
N LEU A 1116 -1.91 -47.07 -14.96
CA LEU A 1116 -0.81 -47.89 -14.42
C LEU A 1116 0.17 -48.23 -15.55
N ALA A 1117 1.43 -47.88 -15.35
CA ALA A 1117 2.45 -47.98 -16.37
C ALA A 1117 3.71 -48.73 -15.91
N GLY A 1118 3.83 -49.06 -14.63
CA GLY A 1118 4.88 -49.95 -14.15
C GLY A 1118 5.19 -49.76 -12.68
N VAL A 1119 6.44 -49.98 -12.27
CA VAL A 1119 6.86 -50.01 -10.86
C VAL A 1119 8.14 -49.23 -10.67
N THR A 1120 8.19 -48.38 -9.66
CA THR A 1120 9.42 -47.71 -9.21
C THR A 1120 9.99 -48.44 -8.00
N PHE A 1121 11.27 -48.73 -8.07
CA PHE A 1121 12.10 -49.27 -7.00
C PHE A 1121 13.04 -48.16 -6.52
N GLU A 1122 12.93 -47.78 -5.26
CA GLU A 1122 13.76 -46.76 -4.63
C GLU A 1122 14.54 -47.40 -3.48
N ILE A 1123 15.87 -47.40 -3.62
CA ILE A 1123 16.80 -47.93 -2.63
C ILE A 1123 17.20 -46.78 -1.71
N PRO A 1124 17.00 -46.90 -0.38
CA PRO A 1124 17.34 -45.85 0.56
C PRO A 1124 18.86 -45.61 0.59
N ARG A 1125 19.23 -44.39 0.99
CA ARG A 1125 20.62 -44.08 1.32
C ARG A 1125 21.09 -44.95 2.50
N PRO A 1126 22.36 -45.39 2.51
CA PRO A 1126 22.90 -46.05 3.68
C PRO A 1126 22.85 -45.12 4.90
N GLU A 1127 22.40 -45.63 6.05
CA GLU A 1127 22.43 -44.87 7.29
C GLU A 1127 23.83 -44.92 7.91
N LEU A 1128 24.37 -43.75 8.26
CA LEU A 1128 25.63 -43.65 8.98
C LEU A 1128 25.46 -44.20 10.40
N ALA A 1129 25.87 -45.43 10.61
CA ALA A 1129 25.94 -46.04 11.93
C ALA A 1129 27.24 -45.60 12.65
N PRO A 1130 27.24 -45.48 13.99
CA PRO A 1130 28.44 -45.13 14.77
C PRO A 1130 29.55 -46.20 14.68
N SER A 1131 29.25 -47.38 14.13
CA SER A 1131 30.24 -48.35 13.66
C SER A 1131 29.70 -49.10 12.45
N VAL A 1132 30.61 -49.61 11.61
CA VAL A 1132 30.32 -50.41 10.40
C VAL A 1132 29.69 -51.79 10.71
N GLY A 1133 29.47 -52.12 11.99
CA GLY A 1133 29.10 -53.46 12.41
C GLY A 1133 30.18 -54.49 12.08
N ARG A 1134 29.80 -55.77 12.08
CA ARG A 1134 30.68 -56.87 11.67
C ARG A 1134 30.66 -56.96 10.14
N VAL A 1135 31.74 -56.51 9.50
CA VAL A 1135 31.90 -56.61 8.04
C VAL A 1135 32.80 -57.81 7.74
N ASP A 1136 32.28 -58.79 6.99
CA ASP A 1136 33.10 -59.90 6.53
C ASP A 1136 34.13 -59.40 5.51
N ALA A 1137 35.37 -59.90 5.60
CA ALA A 1137 36.47 -59.51 4.71
C ALA A 1137 36.13 -59.73 3.22
N GLU A 1138 35.21 -60.65 2.93
CA GLU A 1138 34.72 -60.90 1.57
C GLU A 1138 33.85 -59.78 1.01
N ALA A 1139 33.15 -59.03 1.88
CA ALA A 1139 32.33 -57.87 1.50
C ALA A 1139 33.17 -56.60 1.23
N LEU A 1140 34.48 -56.62 1.56
CA LEU A 1140 35.44 -55.53 1.32
C LEU A 1140 36.30 -55.76 0.07
N LYS A 1141 35.98 -56.75 -0.76
CA LYS A 1141 36.67 -56.96 -2.04
C LYS A 1141 36.48 -55.72 -2.93
N ALA A 1142 37.54 -54.94 -3.08
CA ALA A 1142 37.62 -53.80 -4.00
C ALA A 1142 38.58 -54.13 -5.14
N ASP A 1143 38.26 -53.71 -6.36
CA ASP A 1143 39.20 -53.78 -7.47
C ASP A 1143 40.33 -52.77 -7.26
N LYS A 1144 41.54 -53.29 -7.02
CA LYS A 1144 42.75 -52.46 -6.85
C LYS A 1144 43.07 -51.75 -8.17
N ARG A 1145 43.06 -50.41 -8.16
CA ARG A 1145 43.78 -49.63 -9.18
C ARG A 1145 45.30 -49.74 -8.93
N PRO A 1146 46.15 -49.64 -9.96
CA PRO A 1146 47.60 -49.62 -9.75
C PRO A 1146 47.99 -48.45 -8.83
N ASP A 1147 48.83 -48.72 -7.84
CA ASP A 1147 49.26 -47.72 -6.86
C ASP A 1147 50.01 -46.57 -7.55
N ALA A 1148 49.62 -45.33 -7.23
CA ALA A 1148 50.37 -44.15 -7.66
C ALA A 1148 51.68 -44.07 -6.86
N PRO A 1149 52.83 -43.77 -7.49
CA PRO A 1149 54.11 -43.67 -6.78
C PRO A 1149 54.05 -42.52 -5.76
N ILE A 1150 54.10 -42.86 -4.46
CA ILE A 1150 54.13 -41.88 -3.37
C ILE A 1150 55.57 -41.35 -3.26
N PRO A 1151 55.82 -40.04 -3.49
CA PRO A 1151 57.18 -39.50 -3.62
C PRO A 1151 58.04 -39.50 -2.35
N LEU A 1152 57.48 -39.88 -1.19
CA LEU A 1152 58.09 -39.72 0.13
C LEU A 1152 58.47 -41.04 0.82
N LEU A 1153 58.16 -42.20 0.23
CA LEU A 1153 58.64 -43.50 0.70
C LEU A 1153 59.90 -43.88 -0.09
N GLY A 1154 61.05 -43.60 0.51
CA GLY A 1154 62.36 -43.99 -0.01
C GLY A 1154 62.51 -45.51 -0.09
N SER A 1155 63.28 -45.97 -1.07
CA SER A 1155 63.54 -47.37 -1.41
C SER A 1155 64.53 -48.05 -0.45
N GLU A 1156 64.24 -48.09 0.85
CA GLU A 1156 65.05 -48.89 1.79
C GLU A 1156 64.42 -50.27 2.03
N GLU A 1157 65.29 -51.25 2.34
CA GLU A 1157 64.92 -52.66 2.55
C GLU A 1157 64.07 -52.84 3.81
N GLU A 1158 62.98 -53.61 3.66
CA GLU A 1158 62.02 -53.94 4.71
C GLU A 1158 62.69 -54.71 5.87
N GLY A 1159 62.43 -54.27 7.11
CA GLY A 1159 62.82 -54.99 8.33
C GLY A 1159 62.08 -56.32 8.50
N ALA A 1160 62.54 -57.16 9.44
CA ALA A 1160 61.95 -58.48 9.69
C ALA A 1160 60.46 -58.41 10.09
N ALA A 1161 59.67 -59.35 9.57
CA ALA A 1161 58.22 -59.40 9.75
C ALA A 1161 57.81 -59.50 11.23
N SER A 1162 56.77 -58.76 11.61
CA SER A 1162 56.11 -58.93 12.90
C SER A 1162 55.23 -60.17 12.87
N VAL A 1163 55.39 -61.07 13.86
CA VAL A 1163 54.60 -62.30 13.99
C VAL A 1163 53.56 -62.13 15.11
N VAL A 1164 52.32 -62.56 14.86
CA VAL A 1164 51.24 -62.56 15.86
C VAL A 1164 51.59 -63.55 16.99
N ASP A 1165 51.63 -63.08 18.24
CA ASP A 1165 51.72 -63.96 19.42
C ASP A 1165 50.32 -64.29 19.95
N GLU A 1166 49.87 -65.51 19.71
CA GLU A 1166 48.58 -66.04 20.18
C GLU A 1166 48.40 -65.97 21.71
N ARG A 1167 49.48 -65.76 22.48
CA ARG A 1167 49.43 -65.64 23.94
C ARG A 1167 49.04 -64.26 24.45
N SER A 1168 49.03 -63.25 23.59
CA SER A 1168 48.76 -61.86 24.00
C SER A 1168 47.33 -61.67 24.52
N ILE A 1169 46.36 -62.38 23.93
CA ILE A 1169 44.96 -62.40 24.39
C ILE A 1169 44.81 -63.35 25.59
N ALA A 1170 45.53 -64.48 25.60
CA ALA A 1170 45.53 -65.43 26.71
C ALA A 1170 46.05 -64.80 28.03
N ALA A 1171 46.94 -63.81 27.97
CA ALA A 1171 47.42 -63.07 29.14
C ALA A 1171 46.34 -62.25 29.86
N ILE A 1172 45.21 -61.95 29.21
CA ILE A 1172 44.10 -61.21 29.83
C ILE A 1172 43.10 -62.17 30.49
N VAL A 1173 42.79 -63.31 29.84
CA VAL A 1173 41.64 -64.17 30.19
C VAL A 1173 42.02 -65.56 30.75
N ALA A 1174 43.31 -65.90 30.85
CA ALA A 1174 43.74 -67.19 31.39
C ALA A 1174 43.31 -67.37 32.86
N PRO A 1175 42.54 -68.42 33.21
CA PRO A 1175 41.96 -68.60 34.56
C PRO A 1175 42.99 -68.69 35.70
N GLY A 1176 44.24 -69.08 35.40
CA GLY A 1176 45.30 -69.28 36.40
C GLY A 1176 46.44 -68.26 36.38
N THR A 1177 46.58 -67.46 35.32
CA THR A 1177 47.74 -66.55 35.14
C THR A 1177 47.39 -65.18 34.57
N GLY A 1178 46.15 -64.96 34.14
CA GLY A 1178 45.70 -63.70 33.56
C GLY A 1178 45.25 -62.66 34.59
N ILE A 1179 44.90 -61.46 34.11
CA ILE A 1179 44.41 -60.34 34.94
C ILE A 1179 43.10 -60.71 35.67
N ALA A 1180 42.30 -61.61 35.10
CA ALA A 1180 41.07 -62.12 35.70
C ALA A 1180 41.24 -63.38 36.59
N ALA A 1181 42.48 -63.85 36.81
CA ALA A 1181 42.74 -64.98 37.71
C ALA A 1181 42.39 -64.63 39.15
N GLU A 1182 41.87 -65.59 39.92
CA GLU A 1182 41.30 -65.37 41.26
C GLU A 1182 42.28 -64.68 42.24
N ALA A 1183 43.55 -65.08 42.22
CA ALA A 1183 44.59 -64.47 43.06
C ALA A 1183 44.91 -63.02 42.66
N THR A 1184 44.92 -62.72 41.36
CA THR A 1184 45.18 -61.38 40.82
C THR A 1184 43.99 -60.45 41.05
N ALA A 1185 42.77 -60.96 40.88
CA ALA A 1185 41.53 -60.26 41.19
C ALA A 1185 41.46 -59.91 42.68
N ALA A 1186 41.75 -60.85 43.58
CA ALA A 1186 41.76 -60.61 45.03
C ALA A 1186 42.81 -59.56 45.45
N ALA A 1187 44.01 -59.59 44.85
CA ALA A 1187 45.03 -58.57 45.09
C ALA A 1187 44.60 -57.19 44.60
N ARG A 1188 44.00 -57.11 43.41
CA ARG A 1188 43.47 -55.87 42.82
C ARG A 1188 42.34 -55.29 43.67
N SER A 1189 41.40 -56.11 44.14
CA SER A 1189 40.32 -55.67 45.03
C SER A 1189 40.82 -55.20 46.39
N SER A 1190 41.89 -55.83 46.92
CA SER A 1190 42.52 -55.37 48.16
C SER A 1190 43.17 -53.99 48.00
N VAL A 1191 43.88 -53.76 46.89
CA VAL A 1191 44.45 -52.44 46.56
C VAL A 1191 43.34 -51.41 46.31
N HIS A 1192 42.27 -51.77 45.61
CA HIS A 1192 41.11 -50.90 45.37
C HIS A 1192 40.42 -50.51 46.68
N ALA A 1193 40.21 -51.45 47.60
CA ALA A 1193 39.66 -51.17 48.93
C ALA A 1193 40.59 -50.29 49.79
N ALA A 1194 41.90 -50.50 49.73
CA ALA A 1194 42.88 -49.64 50.41
C ALA A 1194 42.87 -48.20 49.85
N LEU A 1195 42.81 -48.04 48.53
CA LEU A 1195 42.68 -46.74 47.89
C LEU A 1195 41.32 -46.08 48.18
N ALA A 1196 40.24 -46.86 48.27
CA ALA A 1196 38.91 -46.37 48.65
C ALA A 1196 38.89 -45.85 50.10
N GLY A 1197 39.54 -46.55 51.03
CA GLY A 1197 39.72 -46.09 52.40
C GLY A 1197 40.54 -44.80 52.53
N LEU A 1198 41.40 -44.51 51.55
CA LEU A 1198 42.15 -43.27 51.43
C LEU A 1198 41.44 -42.19 50.57
N GLY A 1199 40.24 -42.49 50.03
CA GLY A 1199 39.48 -41.58 49.16
C GLY A 1199 40.02 -41.41 47.74
N LEU A 1200 40.90 -42.31 47.27
CA LEU A 1200 41.63 -42.23 45.99
C LEU A 1200 41.33 -43.39 45.02
N ALA A 1201 40.20 -44.08 45.18
CA ALA A 1201 39.88 -45.24 44.35
C ALA A 1201 39.62 -44.84 42.87
N PRO A 1202 40.34 -45.43 41.90
CA PRO A 1202 40.07 -45.22 40.48
C PRO A 1202 38.88 -46.08 40.04
N GLY A 1203 37.68 -45.50 39.96
CA GLY A 1203 36.53 -46.11 39.29
C GLY A 1203 36.09 -47.48 39.80
N THR A 1204 35.51 -48.31 38.92
CA THR A 1204 34.96 -49.65 39.23
C THR A 1204 36.00 -50.76 39.07
N ASP A 1205 36.10 -51.66 40.06
CA ASP A 1205 36.96 -52.85 40.05
C ASP A 1205 36.33 -54.04 39.29
N ASP A 1206 36.08 -53.86 37.99
CA ASP A 1206 35.40 -54.87 37.15
C ASP A 1206 36.38 -55.97 36.66
N PRO A 1207 35.97 -57.26 36.53
CA PRO A 1207 36.76 -58.34 35.94
C PRO A 1207 37.24 -58.12 34.48
N LEU A 1208 36.80 -57.07 33.78
CA LEU A 1208 37.23 -56.69 32.41
C LEU A 1208 36.92 -57.74 31.31
N THR A 1209 35.99 -58.65 31.56
CA THR A 1209 35.58 -59.73 30.63
C THR A 1209 35.11 -59.19 29.28
N ARG A 1210 34.39 -58.07 29.27
CA ARG A 1210 33.92 -57.42 28.04
C ARG A 1210 35.07 -56.85 27.19
N TYR A 1211 36.14 -56.36 27.83
CA TYR A 1211 37.32 -55.87 27.12
C TYR A 1211 38.12 -57.02 26.51
N ALA A 1212 38.16 -58.18 27.19
CA ALA A 1212 38.78 -59.40 26.66
C ALA A 1212 38.06 -59.93 25.40
N GLU A 1213 36.72 -59.89 25.38
CA GLU A 1213 35.92 -60.23 24.19
C GLU A 1213 36.18 -59.27 23.02
N LEU A 1214 36.30 -57.97 23.30
CA LEU A 1214 36.66 -56.97 22.29
C LEU A 1214 38.07 -57.20 21.73
N ALA A 1215 39.06 -57.46 22.59
CA ALA A 1215 40.46 -57.60 22.21
C ALA A 1215 40.72 -58.72 21.17
N GLN A 1216 39.86 -59.73 21.08
CA GLN A 1216 39.91 -60.75 20.03
C GLN A 1216 39.73 -60.21 18.60
N THR A 1217 39.14 -59.01 18.46
CA THR A 1217 38.76 -58.44 17.17
C THR A 1217 39.26 -57.00 16.96
N THR A 1218 39.61 -56.29 18.03
CA THR A 1218 40.14 -54.91 17.96
C THR A 1218 41.59 -54.86 17.43
N PHE A 1219 42.36 -55.95 17.57
CA PHE A 1219 43.78 -56.02 17.17
C PHE A 1219 44.05 -56.91 15.96
N THR A 1220 43.02 -57.35 15.24
CA THR A 1220 43.16 -58.28 14.11
C THR A 1220 43.11 -57.61 12.74
N ASN A 1221 43.17 -56.28 12.66
CA ASN A 1221 43.28 -55.54 11.40
C ASN A 1221 44.63 -54.79 11.25
N PRO A 1222 45.15 -54.64 10.02
CA PRO A 1222 46.25 -53.71 9.72
C PRO A 1222 45.92 -52.31 10.26
N PRO A 1223 46.85 -51.64 10.97
CA PRO A 1223 48.30 -51.68 10.76
C PRO A 1223 49.08 -52.56 11.76
N MET A 1224 48.42 -53.41 12.55
CA MET A 1224 49.08 -54.22 13.58
C MET A 1224 49.54 -55.61 13.10
N THR A 1225 49.28 -55.96 11.83
CA THR A 1225 49.89 -57.06 11.09
C THR A 1225 50.43 -56.52 9.76
N THR A 1226 51.70 -56.13 9.71
CA THR A 1226 52.36 -55.85 8.43
C THR A 1226 52.91 -57.16 7.87
N ALA A 1227 52.11 -57.83 7.03
CA ALA A 1227 52.63 -58.47 5.83
C ALA A 1227 52.32 -57.47 4.70
N ALA A 1228 53.31 -56.87 4.05
CA ALA A 1228 54.10 -57.58 3.06
C ALA A 1228 53.21 -58.24 1.98
N GLU A 1229 52.21 -57.51 1.47
CA GLU A 1229 51.70 -57.73 0.12
C GLU A 1229 51.98 -56.48 -0.72
N ARG A 1230 53.23 -56.43 -1.17
CA ARG A 1230 53.50 -56.22 -2.59
C ARG A 1230 52.87 -57.34 -3.41
#